data_AF-A0A842UF17-F1
#
_entry.id   AF-A0A842UF17-F1
#
_cell.length_a   1.000
_cell.length_b   1.000
_cell.length_c   1.000
_cell.angle_alpha   90.00
_cell.angle_beta   90.00
_cell.angle_gamma   90.00
#
_symmetry.space_group_name_H-M   'P 1'
#
loop_
_entity.id
_entity.type
_entity.pdbx_description
1 polymer ?
#
loop_
_entity_poly.entity_id
_entity_poly.type
_entity_poly.pdbx_seq_one_letter_code
_entity_poly.pdbx_strand_id
1 'polypeptide(L)'
;MDHVIIGSNDLDEGDLYVELTEEEISEVLVALGANSTLPQGNNVQSDHCFLHDNDDPTLGVSIEAPHQWNCYDGDTELLTQQGWVRFKDYDGTSPVLQVFESGKASFIRPSNFRKGYRECLHLKSESLDLVVSKKHRMFAGYRKRKVDTQPSWREVLAEDFKRSHWSRGHVEGVQQLGGLYRPELLRLAVAYQADGTPHHSGGAVFQFTKTRKILRLSKLLNDAGIEYTKNAGYFYIPRSDTWDEVARMLGGKTFSLRRLLHLGNEARKIFCQEIYCWDGCKRWGYVYYNTCKASVDCVQTAFALQGVRTSVLWSEKAGQWTVRLIKAKFSRGGRGFISDPVGRKAVYGLEVPSSWLLVRRADKIVVSGNCFNPICRKGVTIFSLIAAARGITLRQAREWLYQRFPKIRTADRPFKLLEEAGEKREHPRFTLPPSVLAAYSLSADNGIGYRAIDYWGKCSREQADEYKLGYDRKHHRIIVPVFHEDNVLAGLVGRTMLKGVVGNRWYNYDKGKFKTGRAILGIHRPIKDAPIVVVEGPGDYINLTAMGIPNVYCIFGSEFTNWQVDNIVKWNKPVVPMFDFDKPGFIAKRKFIKAVAHRVKIWGFEYPSAAFDENGKADPGAIPHDEAEFLLSTFSEATKIKRLH
;
A
#
# COMPACT_ATOMS: atom_id res chain seq x y z
N MET A 1 36.36 -24.99 22.59
CA MET A 1 36.82 -24.65 21.22
C MET A 1 35.58 -24.12 20.54
N ASP A 2 35.33 -22.85 20.78
CA ASP A 2 34.02 -22.25 20.62
C ASP A 2 34.11 -21.29 19.43
N HIS A 3 33.76 -21.80 18.26
CA HIS A 3 33.67 -21.04 17.01
C HIS A 3 32.20 -20.69 16.75
N VAL A 4 31.91 -19.45 16.33
CA VAL A 4 30.56 -19.01 15.93
C VAL A 4 30.47 -19.06 14.41
N ILE A 5 29.51 -19.84 13.89
CA ILE A 5 29.25 -20.02 12.46
C ILE A 5 28.16 -19.02 12.01
N ILE A 6 28.40 -18.25 10.96
CA ILE A 6 27.46 -17.28 10.38
C ILE A 6 27.10 -17.73 8.95
N GLY A 7 25.83 -18.06 8.66
CA GLY A 7 25.38 -18.53 7.33
C GLY A 7 23.86 -18.51 7.13
N SER A 8 23.39 -18.34 5.87
CA SER A 8 21.98 -18.06 5.48
C SER A 8 21.03 -19.28 5.52
N ASN A 9 19.71 -19.04 5.59
CA ASN A 9 18.68 -20.04 5.91
C ASN A 9 18.00 -20.73 4.70
N ASP A 10 18.42 -20.47 3.46
CA ASP A 10 17.98 -21.26 2.30
C ASP A 10 19.17 -22.05 1.75
N LEU A 11 19.04 -23.39 1.81
CA LEU A 11 20.08 -24.37 1.51
C LEU A 11 20.12 -24.69 0.02
N ASP A 12 21.25 -24.43 -0.65
CA ASP A 12 21.73 -25.19 -1.81
C ASP A 12 23.23 -25.50 -1.62
N GLU A 13 23.69 -26.67 -2.08
CA GLU A 13 25.07 -27.15 -1.94
C GLU A 13 26.08 -26.20 -2.63
N GLY A 14 26.77 -25.37 -1.83
CA GLY A 14 27.86 -24.52 -2.33
C GLY A 14 28.26 -23.30 -1.48
N ASP A 15 27.51 -22.93 -0.44
CA ASP A 15 27.76 -21.70 0.31
C ASP A 15 28.82 -21.82 1.42
N LEU A 16 29.57 -20.73 1.60
CA LEU A 16 30.85 -20.69 2.31
C LEU A 16 30.72 -20.03 3.69
N TYR A 17 31.09 -20.76 4.74
CA TYR A 17 31.03 -20.31 6.14
C TYR A 17 32.28 -19.50 6.53
N VAL A 18 32.13 -18.46 7.34
CA VAL A 18 33.25 -17.76 8.00
C VAL A 18 33.20 -18.07 9.50
N GLU A 19 34.22 -18.78 9.99
CA GLU A 19 34.41 -19.03 11.42
C GLU A 19 35.28 -17.94 12.04
N LEU A 20 34.74 -17.25 13.05
CA LEU A 20 35.48 -16.34 13.92
C LEU A 20 35.53 -16.92 15.34
N THR A 21 36.65 -16.71 16.02
CA THR A 21 36.85 -17.03 17.44
C THR A 21 36.21 -15.96 18.34
N GLU A 22 35.92 -16.29 19.61
CA GLU A 22 35.37 -15.34 20.58
C GLU A 22 36.24 -14.09 20.78
N GLU A 23 37.56 -14.26 20.72
CA GLU A 23 38.55 -13.17 20.82
C GLU A 23 38.46 -12.21 19.61
N GLU A 24 38.30 -12.75 18.41
CA GLU A 24 38.12 -11.99 17.17
C GLU A 24 36.78 -11.22 17.17
N ILE A 25 35.72 -11.82 17.70
CA ILE A 25 34.40 -11.16 17.88
C ILE A 25 34.52 -10.01 18.88
N SER A 26 35.22 -10.21 20.00
CA SER A 26 35.40 -9.17 21.01
C SER A 26 36.19 -7.97 20.47
N GLU A 27 37.21 -8.18 19.63
CA GLU A 27 37.95 -7.11 18.97
C GLU A 27 37.09 -6.30 17.97
N VAL A 28 36.20 -6.98 17.22
CA VAL A 28 35.24 -6.33 16.32
C VAL A 28 34.23 -5.49 17.09
N LEU A 29 33.80 -5.92 18.28
CA LEU A 29 32.87 -5.15 19.12
C LEU A 29 33.54 -3.91 19.74
N VAL A 30 34.79 -4.01 20.18
CA VAL A 30 35.59 -2.86 20.66
C VAL A 30 35.82 -1.84 19.54
N ALA A 31 36.09 -2.31 18.33
CA ALA A 31 36.20 -1.49 17.12
C ALA A 31 34.96 -0.65 16.79
N LEU A 32 33.79 -1.09 17.24
CA LEU A 32 32.50 -0.45 17.01
C LEU A 32 32.10 0.49 18.16
N GLY A 33 32.98 0.71 19.13
CA GLY A 33 32.75 1.61 20.26
C GLY A 33 31.85 1.01 21.34
N ALA A 34 31.64 -0.31 21.38
CA ALA A 34 30.90 -0.96 22.44
C ALA A 34 31.82 -1.16 23.67
N ASN A 35 31.54 -0.44 24.76
CA ASN A 35 32.13 -0.73 26.07
C ASN A 35 31.43 -1.95 26.69
N SER A 36 31.87 -3.17 26.39
CA SER A 36 31.61 -4.33 27.25
C SER A 36 32.51 -5.51 26.92
N THR A 37 33.26 -5.96 27.93
CA THR A 37 33.79 -7.31 28.05
C THR A 37 32.67 -8.34 27.93
N LEU A 38 32.89 -9.42 27.17
CA LEU A 38 32.01 -10.59 27.17
C LEU A 38 31.90 -11.13 28.62
N PRO A 39 30.70 -11.40 29.15
CA PRO A 39 30.58 -12.05 30.45
C PRO A 39 31.16 -13.47 30.35
N GLN A 40 32.19 -13.77 31.13
CA GLN A 40 32.65 -15.15 31.30
C GLN A 40 31.58 -15.97 32.04
N GLY A 41 31.22 -17.12 31.47
CA GLY A 41 30.54 -18.19 32.20
C GLY A 41 29.09 -18.44 31.76
N ASN A 42 28.95 -19.57 31.06
CA ASN A 42 27.78 -20.46 31.00
C ASN A 42 26.49 -19.94 30.32
N ASN A 43 26.26 -20.49 29.12
CA ASN A 43 25.01 -20.52 28.36
C ASN A 43 24.50 -19.17 27.84
N VAL A 44 25.17 -18.66 26.80
CA VAL A 44 24.51 -17.82 25.80
C VAL A 44 23.58 -18.73 24.98
N GLN A 45 22.30 -18.83 25.38
CA GLN A 45 21.28 -19.26 24.43
C GLN A 45 21.27 -18.22 23.30
N SER A 46 21.60 -18.68 22.11
CA SER A 46 21.65 -17.89 20.89
C SER A 46 20.30 -17.20 20.65
N ASP A 47 20.17 -15.94 21.04
CA ASP A 47 19.13 -15.06 20.52
C ASP A 47 19.49 -14.79 19.05
N HIS A 48 18.97 -15.68 18.22
CA HIS A 48 19.38 -15.95 16.85
C HIS A 48 19.52 -14.70 15.97
N CYS A 49 20.71 -14.53 15.38
CA CYS A 49 20.88 -13.82 14.12
C CYS A 49 20.08 -14.58 13.06
N PHE A 50 18.89 -14.08 12.69
CA PHE A 50 18.17 -14.61 11.55
C PHE A 50 18.68 -13.95 10.28
N LEU A 51 19.13 -14.77 9.33
CA LEU A 51 19.27 -14.34 7.96
C LEU A 51 17.89 -14.33 7.33
N HIS A 52 17.59 -13.24 6.64
CA HIS A 52 16.34 -13.09 5.90
C HIS A 52 16.65 -13.15 4.41
N ASP A 53 15.83 -13.90 3.69
CA ASP A 53 15.78 -13.96 2.23
C ASP A 53 15.66 -12.56 1.64
N ASN A 54 16.72 -12.11 1.00
CA ASN A 54 16.66 -11.21 -0.14
C ASN A 54 17.87 -11.50 -1.05
N ASP A 55 17.60 -11.50 -2.34
CA ASP A 55 18.49 -11.82 -3.46
C ASP A 55 19.79 -10.99 -3.55
N ASP A 56 20.76 -11.15 -2.62
CA ASP A 56 22.15 -10.64 -2.78
C ASP A 56 23.16 -11.38 -1.85
N PRO A 57 24.20 -12.05 -2.39
CA PRO A 57 25.20 -12.74 -1.57
C PRO A 57 26.22 -11.74 -0.99
N THR A 58 25.91 -11.19 0.19
CA THR A 58 26.91 -10.51 1.02
C THR A 58 26.74 -10.92 2.49
N LEU A 59 27.86 -11.22 3.15
CA LEU A 59 27.93 -11.51 4.58
C LEU A 59 27.41 -10.29 5.38
N GLY A 60 26.13 -10.30 5.69
CA GLY A 60 25.44 -9.24 6.42
C GLY A 60 25.47 -9.54 7.91
N VAL A 61 26.26 -8.81 8.68
CA VAL A 61 26.12 -8.78 10.15
C VAL A 61 25.05 -7.76 10.48
N SER A 62 23.86 -8.22 10.85
CA SER A 62 22.80 -7.36 11.38
C SER A 62 23.16 -6.96 12.81
N ILE A 63 23.84 -5.84 12.99
CA ILE A 63 23.97 -5.23 14.31
C ILE A 63 22.66 -4.51 14.60
N GLU A 64 21.84 -5.14 15.44
CA GLU A 64 20.60 -4.56 15.93
C GLU A 64 20.94 -3.38 16.86
N ALA A 65 20.96 -2.16 16.31
CA ALA A 65 20.85 -0.96 17.13
C ALA A 65 19.59 -1.08 18.00
N PRO A 66 19.64 -0.71 19.30
CA PRO A 66 18.59 -1.01 20.28
C PRO A 66 17.20 -0.68 19.74
N HIS A 67 16.45 -1.76 19.54
CA HIS A 67 15.19 -1.86 18.85
C HIS A 67 14.12 -0.82 19.22
N GLN A 68 13.94 0.22 18.39
CA GLN A 68 12.79 1.11 18.48
C GLN A 68 11.65 0.59 17.62
N TRP A 69 11.03 -0.50 18.05
CA TRP A 69 9.94 -1.13 17.31
C TRP A 69 8.59 -0.52 17.70
N ASN A 70 7.75 -0.33 16.68
CA ASN A 70 6.47 0.39 16.77
C ASN A 70 5.31 -0.59 16.98
N CYS A 71 5.24 -1.22 18.15
CA CYS A 71 4.41 -2.41 18.37
C CYS A 71 3.12 -2.15 19.17
N TYR A 72 2.17 -3.08 19.07
CA TYR A 72 0.93 -3.17 19.82
C TYR A 72 1.04 -4.18 20.97
N ASP A 73 0.21 -4.06 22.01
CA ASP A 73 0.04 -5.15 22.97
C ASP A 73 -0.70 -6.35 22.37
N GLY A 74 -0.63 -7.49 23.07
CA GLY A 74 -1.24 -8.74 22.60
C GLY A 74 -2.77 -8.75 22.58
N ASP A 75 -3.42 -7.82 23.29
CA ASP A 75 -4.89 -7.75 23.34
C ASP A 75 -5.50 -6.86 22.26
N THR A 76 -4.69 -6.07 21.57
CA THR A 76 -5.15 -5.33 20.38
C THR A 76 -5.50 -6.33 19.28
N GLU A 77 -6.61 -6.10 18.59
CA GLU A 77 -7.16 -6.97 17.56
C GLU A 77 -6.90 -6.41 16.16
N LEU A 78 -6.53 -7.30 15.25
CA LEU A 78 -6.44 -7.10 13.80
C LEU A 78 -7.74 -7.55 13.14
N LEU A 79 -8.23 -6.78 12.17
CA LEU A 79 -9.35 -7.25 11.33
C LEU A 79 -8.82 -8.12 10.20
N THR A 80 -9.11 -9.42 10.27
CA THR A 80 -8.85 -10.41 9.22
C THR A 80 -10.12 -10.71 8.42
N GLN A 81 -10.03 -11.47 7.33
CA GLN A 81 -11.20 -11.95 6.59
C GLN A 81 -12.11 -12.90 7.38
N GLN A 82 -11.60 -13.49 8.47
CA GLN A 82 -12.39 -14.34 9.37
C GLN A 82 -13.02 -13.56 10.54
N GLY A 83 -12.56 -12.33 10.78
CA GLY A 83 -13.03 -11.48 11.86
C GLY A 83 -11.89 -10.83 12.64
N TRP A 84 -12.21 -10.29 13.81
CA TRP A 84 -11.22 -9.71 14.72
C TRP A 84 -10.40 -10.81 15.39
N VAL A 85 -9.08 -10.71 15.29
CA VAL A 85 -8.11 -11.64 15.89
C VAL A 85 -7.13 -10.84 16.73
N ARG A 86 -6.92 -11.22 17.98
CA ARG A 86 -5.94 -10.56 18.85
C ARG A 86 -4.52 -10.78 18.32
N PHE A 87 -3.65 -9.79 18.48
CA PHE A 87 -2.26 -9.87 18.05
C PHE A 87 -1.53 -11.09 18.63
N LYS A 88 -1.81 -11.46 19.89
CA LYS A 88 -1.21 -12.65 20.52
C LYS A 88 -1.69 -13.99 19.94
N ASP A 89 -2.86 -13.98 19.28
CA ASP A 89 -3.53 -15.15 18.72
C ASP A 89 -3.45 -15.16 17.17
N TYR A 90 -2.71 -14.21 16.57
CA TYR A 90 -2.58 -14.06 15.13
C TYR A 90 -1.51 -15.02 14.57
N ASP A 91 -1.83 -15.64 13.43
CA ASP A 91 -1.02 -16.69 12.78
C ASP A 91 0.21 -16.17 12.02
N GLY A 92 0.38 -14.84 11.94
CA GLY A 92 1.48 -14.20 11.21
C GLY A 92 1.29 -14.11 9.70
N THR A 93 0.25 -14.70 9.11
CA THR A 93 0.12 -14.88 7.65
C THR A 93 -1.26 -14.53 7.08
N SER A 94 -2.33 -14.61 7.88
CA SER A 94 -3.71 -14.34 7.46
C SER A 94 -3.89 -12.92 6.95
N PRO A 95 -4.58 -12.66 5.83
CA PRO A 95 -4.78 -11.30 5.33
C PRO A 95 -5.43 -10.36 6.37
N VAL A 96 -4.82 -9.20 6.58
CA VAL A 96 -5.28 -8.16 7.51
C VAL A 96 -5.76 -6.92 6.75
N LEU A 97 -6.69 -6.16 7.34
CA LEU A 97 -7.22 -4.94 6.73
C LEU A 97 -6.24 -3.76 6.87
N GLN A 98 -5.56 -3.43 5.77
CA GLN A 98 -4.75 -2.23 5.66
C GLN A 98 -5.62 -1.02 5.25
N VAL A 99 -5.18 0.17 5.61
CA VAL A 99 -5.88 1.44 5.36
C VAL A 99 -4.96 2.39 4.60
N PHE A 100 -5.47 3.03 3.55
CA PHE A 100 -4.76 4.06 2.81
C PHE A 100 -5.04 5.44 3.41
N GLU A 101 -4.16 6.42 3.19
CA GLU A 101 -4.38 7.80 3.67
C GLU A 101 -5.69 8.41 3.15
N SER A 102 -6.13 7.98 1.95
CA SER A 102 -7.44 8.36 1.39
C SER A 102 -8.64 7.91 2.24
N GLY A 103 -8.43 6.98 3.17
CA GLY A 103 -9.48 6.30 3.92
C GLY A 103 -9.98 5.02 3.29
N LYS A 104 -9.57 4.72 2.05
CA LYS A 104 -9.83 3.43 1.41
C LYS A 104 -9.14 2.31 2.19
N ALA A 105 -9.64 1.08 2.08
CA ALA A 105 -9.03 -0.07 2.75
C ALA A 105 -9.04 -1.31 1.85
N SER A 106 -8.12 -2.24 2.10
CA SER A 106 -8.07 -3.54 1.42
C SER A 106 -7.46 -4.61 2.32
N PHE A 107 -7.81 -5.86 2.09
CA PHE A 107 -7.14 -6.98 2.77
C PHE A 107 -5.82 -7.28 2.07
N ILE A 108 -4.75 -7.45 2.83
CA ILE A 108 -3.41 -7.80 2.32
C ILE A 108 -2.74 -8.81 3.26
N ARG A 109 -1.95 -9.73 2.70
CA ARG A 109 -1.04 -10.53 3.53
C ARG A 109 0.05 -9.61 4.07
N PRO A 110 0.22 -9.51 5.40
CA PRO A 110 1.27 -8.67 5.95
C PRO A 110 2.64 -9.33 5.77
N SER A 111 3.69 -8.54 5.87
CA SER A 111 5.06 -9.01 5.98
C SER A 111 5.56 -8.84 7.43
N ASN A 112 6.61 -9.56 7.80
CA ASN A 112 7.36 -9.32 9.04
C ASN A 112 6.52 -9.33 10.33
N PHE A 113 5.80 -10.43 10.62
CA PHE A 113 5.15 -10.59 11.93
C PHE A 113 6.19 -10.91 13.01
N ARG A 114 6.26 -10.11 14.07
CA ARG A 114 7.26 -10.26 15.12
C ARG A 114 6.68 -10.01 16.51
N LYS A 115 7.30 -10.64 17.51
CA LYS A 115 7.02 -10.48 18.93
C LYS A 115 8.24 -9.90 19.65
N GLY A 116 8.02 -9.11 20.68
CA GLY A 116 9.08 -8.58 21.51
C GLY A 116 8.58 -8.10 22.87
N TYR A 117 9.45 -7.43 23.62
CA TYR A 117 9.12 -6.80 24.90
C TYR A 117 9.62 -5.36 24.93
N ARG A 118 8.71 -4.40 25.18
CA ARG A 118 9.02 -2.96 25.10
C ARG A 118 8.26 -2.17 26.16
N GLU A 119 8.83 -1.04 26.55
CA GLU A 119 8.14 0.00 27.31
C GLU A 119 6.94 0.52 26.53
N CYS A 120 5.77 0.50 27.15
CA CYS A 120 4.50 0.84 26.51
C CYS A 120 3.80 2.02 27.17
N LEU A 121 2.98 2.71 26.38
CA LEU A 121 2.02 3.71 26.81
C LEU A 121 0.61 3.17 26.59
N HIS A 122 -0.28 3.42 27.55
CA HIS A 122 -1.72 3.24 27.37
C HIS A 122 -2.35 4.56 26.97
N LEU A 123 -2.66 4.69 25.69
CA LEU A 123 -3.41 5.81 25.13
C LEU A 123 -4.90 5.51 25.22
N LYS A 124 -5.62 6.26 26.07
CA LYS A 124 -7.04 6.01 26.35
C LYS A 124 -7.85 7.29 26.23
N SER A 125 -9.01 7.21 25.58
CA SER A 125 -10.08 8.21 25.59
C SER A 125 -11.44 7.53 25.41
N GLU A 126 -12.52 8.31 25.28
CA GLU A 126 -13.85 7.79 24.91
C GLU A 126 -13.86 7.01 23.58
N SER A 127 -12.88 7.24 22.70
CA SER A 127 -12.87 6.76 21.31
C SER A 127 -11.57 6.09 20.87
N LEU A 128 -10.59 6.01 21.77
CA LEU A 128 -9.29 5.41 21.57
C LEU A 128 -9.00 4.54 22.79
N ASP A 129 -8.54 3.32 22.57
CA ASP A 129 -7.96 2.46 23.59
C ASP A 129 -6.84 1.69 22.90
N LEU A 130 -5.59 2.04 23.17
CA LEU A 130 -4.45 1.34 22.60
C LEU A 130 -3.34 1.27 23.64
N VAL A 131 -2.71 0.10 23.76
CA VAL A 131 -1.45 -0.06 24.47
C VAL A 131 -0.39 -0.33 23.42
N VAL A 132 0.57 0.57 23.30
CA VAL A 132 1.56 0.56 22.22
C VAL A 132 2.92 0.98 22.76
N SER A 133 4.00 0.64 22.06
CA SER A 133 5.33 1.12 22.43
C SER A 133 5.40 2.66 22.36
N LYS A 134 6.28 3.29 23.17
CA LYS A 134 6.41 4.77 23.22
C LYS A 134 6.58 5.43 21.85
N LYS A 135 7.31 4.77 20.95
CA LYS A 135 7.61 5.27 19.60
C LYS A 135 6.63 4.82 18.53
N HIS A 136 5.57 4.09 18.91
CA HIS A 136 4.56 3.62 17.97
C HIS A 136 3.96 4.76 17.14
N ARG A 137 3.74 4.51 15.84
CA ARG A 137 3.23 5.51 14.89
C ARG A 137 1.72 5.60 14.98
N MET A 138 1.22 6.76 15.35
CA MET A 138 -0.21 7.04 15.47
C MET A 138 -0.70 7.84 14.26
N PHE A 139 -1.87 7.47 13.73
CA PHE A 139 -2.53 8.23 12.67
C PHE A 139 -3.36 9.37 13.27
N ALA A 140 -2.76 10.56 13.37
CA ALA A 140 -3.33 11.70 14.08
C ALA A 140 -3.93 12.74 13.14
N GLY A 141 -5.20 13.03 13.34
CA GLY A 141 -5.88 14.16 12.73
C GLY A 141 -5.64 15.45 13.52
N TYR A 142 -5.46 16.56 12.83
CA TYR A 142 -5.37 17.89 13.43
C TYR A 142 -6.22 18.88 12.65
N ARG A 143 -6.62 19.95 13.32
CA ARG A 143 -7.36 21.05 12.69
C ARG A 143 -6.36 22.09 12.21
N LYS A 144 -6.37 22.45 10.92
CA LYS A 144 -5.49 23.53 10.42
C LYS A 144 -6.03 24.90 10.83
N ARG A 145 -7.36 25.10 10.82
CA ARG A 145 -8.04 26.34 11.21
C ARG A 145 -9.31 26.07 12.00
N LYS A 146 -9.77 27.04 12.81
CA LYS A 146 -11.03 26.96 13.56
C LYS A 146 -12.30 26.79 12.71
N VAL A 147 -12.21 26.96 11.39
CA VAL A 147 -13.33 26.84 10.45
C VAL A 147 -13.38 25.46 9.77
N ASP A 148 -12.27 24.71 9.78
CA ASP A 148 -12.20 23.43 9.06
C ASP A 148 -13.15 22.40 9.67
N THR A 149 -13.91 21.74 8.80
CA THR A 149 -14.83 20.65 9.14
C THR A 149 -14.18 19.27 9.01
N GLN A 150 -13.00 19.19 8.38
CA GLN A 150 -12.23 17.96 8.14
C GLN A 150 -10.82 18.10 8.73
N PRO A 151 -10.32 17.09 9.47
CA PRO A 151 -8.95 17.08 9.95
C PRO A 151 -7.96 16.82 8.81
N SER A 152 -6.80 17.46 8.89
CA SER A 152 -5.62 17.02 8.14
C SER A 152 -4.94 15.90 8.91
N TRP A 153 -4.47 14.86 8.22
CA TRP A 153 -3.85 13.69 8.84
C TRP A 153 -2.34 13.77 8.76
N ARG A 154 -1.66 13.26 9.80
CA ARG A 154 -0.22 13.05 9.82
C ARG A 154 0.14 11.92 10.77
N GLU A 155 1.36 11.43 10.61
CA GLU A 155 2.00 10.57 11.60
C GLU A 155 2.46 11.38 12.81
N VAL A 156 2.27 10.83 14.01
CA VAL A 156 2.90 11.29 15.25
C VAL A 156 3.31 10.06 16.09
N LEU A 157 4.33 10.17 16.93
CA LEU A 157 4.68 9.10 17.85
C LEU A 157 3.64 9.00 18.98
N ALA A 158 3.52 7.82 19.59
CA ALA A 158 2.58 7.59 20.69
C ALA A 158 2.88 8.49 21.90
N GLU A 159 4.16 8.68 22.24
CA GLU A 159 4.59 9.61 23.29
C GLU A 159 4.27 11.08 22.99
N ASP A 160 4.15 11.44 21.71
CA ASP A 160 3.75 12.78 21.25
C ASP A 160 2.24 12.91 20.98
N PHE A 161 1.45 11.84 21.18
CA PHE A 161 0.03 11.85 20.90
C PHE A 161 -0.73 12.61 22.00
N LYS A 162 -1.05 13.87 21.71
CA LYS A 162 -1.77 14.78 22.61
C LYS A 162 -3.29 14.69 22.50
N ARG A 163 -4.00 15.13 23.55
CA ARG A 163 -5.47 15.30 23.62
C ARG A 163 -6.09 16.07 22.45
N SER A 164 -5.34 17.00 21.85
CA SER A 164 -5.79 17.81 20.71
C SER A 164 -5.83 17.04 19.39
N HIS A 165 -5.15 15.90 19.30
CA HIS A 165 -5.15 15.05 18.11
C HIS A 165 -6.45 14.25 18.00
N TRP A 166 -6.79 13.94 16.75
CA TRP A 166 -8.02 13.24 16.40
C TRP A 166 -7.68 11.82 15.98
N SER A 167 -8.52 10.87 16.38
CA SER A 167 -8.42 9.48 15.92
C SER A 167 -9.46 9.19 14.85
N ARG A 168 -9.12 8.29 13.92
CA ARG A 168 -10.04 7.79 12.90
C ARG A 168 -10.55 6.42 13.29
N GLY A 169 -11.85 6.26 13.50
CA GLY A 169 -12.47 4.98 13.89
C GLY A 169 -13.32 4.34 12.81
N HIS A 170 -13.01 4.59 11.53
CA HIS A 170 -13.76 4.07 10.38
C HIS A 170 -12.88 4.08 9.13
N VAL A 171 -13.27 3.30 8.12
CA VAL A 171 -12.70 3.31 6.77
C VAL A 171 -13.82 3.49 5.74
N GLU A 172 -13.45 3.84 4.52
CA GLU A 172 -14.35 3.97 3.38
C GLU A 172 -13.90 2.97 2.30
N GLY A 173 -14.79 2.57 1.38
CA GLY A 173 -14.41 1.87 0.14
C GLY A 173 -13.48 0.65 0.30
N VAL A 174 -13.86 -0.32 1.13
CA VAL A 174 -13.12 -1.59 1.28
C VAL A 174 -13.12 -2.36 -0.04
N GLN A 175 -11.94 -2.60 -0.62
CA GLN A 175 -11.76 -3.31 -1.88
C GLN A 175 -12.28 -4.77 -1.77
N GLN A 176 -13.02 -5.21 -2.78
CA GLN A 176 -14.03 -6.27 -2.67
C GLN A 176 -13.47 -7.69 -2.61
N LEU A 177 -14.14 -8.55 -1.84
CA LEU A 177 -14.33 -9.97 -2.17
C LEU A 177 -15.71 -10.07 -2.82
N GLY A 178 -15.77 -10.54 -4.07
CA GLY A 178 -17.00 -10.57 -4.85
C GLY A 178 -18.00 -11.63 -4.36
N GLY A 179 -19.28 -11.32 -4.47
CA GLY A 179 -20.37 -12.28 -4.31
C GLY A 179 -21.68 -11.69 -4.87
N LEU A 180 -22.39 -12.47 -5.68
CA LEU A 180 -23.77 -12.15 -6.07
C LEU A 180 -24.65 -12.32 -4.82
N TYR A 181 -25.41 -11.30 -4.44
CA TYR A 181 -26.35 -11.37 -3.33
C TYR A 181 -27.67 -10.73 -3.76
N ARG A 182 -28.79 -11.32 -3.34
CA ARG A 182 -30.13 -10.76 -3.53
C ARG A 182 -30.41 -9.75 -2.41
N PRO A 183 -30.56 -8.44 -2.69
CA PRO A 183 -30.79 -7.42 -1.67
C PRO A 183 -31.97 -7.74 -0.74
N GLU A 184 -33.04 -8.32 -1.27
CA GLU A 184 -34.28 -8.63 -0.56
C GLU A 184 -34.03 -9.71 0.49
N LEU A 185 -33.26 -10.75 0.14
CA LEU A 185 -32.91 -11.84 1.05
C LEU A 185 -31.98 -11.36 2.17
N LEU A 186 -31.02 -10.48 1.86
CA LEU A 186 -30.17 -9.87 2.87
C LEU A 186 -30.98 -9.03 3.86
N ARG A 187 -31.97 -8.28 3.37
CA ARG A 187 -32.87 -7.50 4.23
C ARG A 187 -33.74 -8.41 5.11
N LEU A 188 -34.24 -9.51 4.56
CA LEU A 188 -34.97 -10.53 5.32
C LEU A 188 -34.10 -11.21 6.37
N ALA A 189 -32.83 -11.47 6.09
CA ALA A 189 -31.90 -12.05 7.06
C ALA A 189 -31.70 -11.12 8.27
N VAL A 190 -31.62 -9.81 8.05
CA VAL A 190 -31.59 -8.81 9.13
C VAL A 190 -32.89 -8.81 9.93
N ALA A 191 -34.04 -8.88 9.27
CA ALA A 191 -35.34 -8.97 9.93
C ALA A 191 -35.47 -10.24 10.79
N TYR A 192 -35.06 -11.39 10.23
CA TYR A 192 -35.09 -12.69 10.87
C TYR A 192 -34.19 -12.75 12.10
N GLN A 193 -32.98 -12.19 12.02
CA GLN A 193 -32.08 -12.10 13.16
C GLN A 193 -32.71 -11.31 14.32
N ALA A 194 -33.36 -10.18 14.01
CA ALA A 194 -33.93 -9.27 15.01
C ALA A 194 -35.18 -9.85 15.70
N ASP A 195 -36.18 -10.27 14.92
CA ASP A 195 -37.52 -10.55 15.44
C ASP A 195 -38.06 -11.95 15.07
N GLY A 196 -37.37 -12.71 14.22
CA GLY A 196 -37.85 -14.01 13.77
C GLY A 196 -37.55 -15.13 14.74
N THR A 197 -38.35 -16.19 14.74
CA THR A 197 -38.13 -17.40 15.54
C THR A 197 -38.11 -18.62 14.62
N PRO A 198 -37.09 -19.49 14.70
CA PRO A 198 -37.07 -20.73 13.93
C PRO A 198 -38.32 -21.57 14.22
N HIS A 199 -38.94 -22.12 13.19
CA HIS A 199 -40.07 -23.03 13.35
C HIS A 199 -39.60 -24.49 13.24
N HIS A 200 -40.27 -25.41 13.94
CA HIS A 200 -39.89 -26.83 13.96
C HIS A 200 -39.94 -27.50 12.56
N SER A 201 -40.76 -26.97 11.64
CA SER A 201 -40.83 -27.41 10.23
C SER A 201 -39.66 -26.94 9.36
N GLY A 202 -38.70 -26.19 9.92
CA GLY A 202 -37.57 -25.60 9.19
C GLY A 202 -37.85 -24.21 8.60
N GLY A 203 -39.07 -23.69 8.77
CA GLY A 203 -39.45 -22.33 8.41
C GLY A 203 -39.15 -21.30 9.50
N ALA A 204 -39.95 -20.24 9.56
CA ALA A 204 -39.88 -19.23 10.63
C ALA A 204 -41.21 -18.61 10.98
N VAL A 205 -41.26 -18.07 12.20
CA VAL A 205 -42.40 -17.34 12.74
C VAL A 205 -41.97 -15.93 13.14
N PHE A 206 -42.84 -14.95 12.87
CA PHE A 206 -42.71 -13.60 13.39
C PHE A 206 -44.00 -13.17 14.08
N GLN A 207 -43.87 -12.41 15.16
CA GLN A 207 -45.00 -11.82 15.86
C GLN A 207 -44.75 -10.33 16.12
N PHE A 208 -45.65 -9.48 15.61
CA PHE A 208 -45.52 -8.04 15.74
C PHE A 208 -46.78 -7.36 16.25
N THR A 209 -46.60 -6.33 17.08
CA THR A 209 -47.65 -5.38 17.45
C THR A 209 -47.55 -4.06 16.69
N LYS A 210 -46.35 -3.71 16.17
CA LYS A 210 -46.08 -2.43 15.51
C LYS A 210 -46.37 -2.52 14.01
N THR A 211 -47.32 -1.71 13.53
CA THR A 211 -47.72 -1.62 12.11
C THR A 211 -46.54 -1.44 11.16
N ARG A 212 -45.53 -0.65 11.54
CA ARG A 212 -44.32 -0.45 10.72
C ARG A 212 -43.55 -1.75 10.43
N LYS A 213 -43.48 -2.68 11.40
CA LYS A 213 -42.76 -3.96 11.23
C LYS A 213 -43.59 -4.92 10.38
N ILE A 214 -44.91 -4.94 10.60
CA ILE A 214 -45.88 -5.72 9.81
C ILE A 214 -45.79 -5.34 8.33
N LEU A 215 -45.88 -4.04 8.02
CA LEU A 215 -45.81 -3.54 6.64
C LEU A 215 -44.44 -3.81 6.00
N ARG A 216 -43.35 -3.62 6.77
CA ARG A 216 -41.99 -3.87 6.27
C ARG A 216 -41.77 -5.35 5.97
N LEU A 217 -42.16 -6.27 6.86
CA LEU A 217 -42.00 -7.71 6.63
C LEU A 217 -42.82 -8.17 5.43
N SER A 218 -44.11 -7.79 5.35
CA SER A 218 -44.96 -8.13 4.19
C SER A 218 -44.32 -7.69 2.87
N LYS A 219 -43.78 -6.47 2.80
CA LYS A 219 -43.08 -6.00 1.60
C LYS A 219 -41.87 -6.87 1.26
N LEU A 220 -41.01 -7.15 2.24
CA LEU A 220 -39.79 -7.93 1.99
C LEU A 220 -40.08 -9.36 1.54
N LEU A 221 -41.11 -10.01 2.10
CA LEU A 221 -41.52 -11.36 1.70
C LEU A 221 -42.09 -11.37 0.27
N ASN A 222 -42.94 -10.39 -0.05
CA ASN A 222 -43.50 -10.23 -1.39
C ASN A 222 -42.40 -9.94 -2.43
N ASP A 223 -41.49 -9.00 -2.14
CA ASP A 223 -40.37 -8.65 -3.03
C ASP A 223 -39.45 -9.88 -3.27
N ALA A 224 -39.28 -10.74 -2.27
CA ALA A 224 -38.45 -11.94 -2.35
C ALA A 224 -39.15 -13.13 -3.04
N GLY A 225 -40.46 -13.05 -3.27
CA GLY A 225 -41.28 -14.16 -3.76
C GLY A 225 -41.42 -15.30 -2.75
N ILE A 226 -41.42 -14.99 -1.45
CA ILE A 226 -41.56 -15.99 -0.39
C ILE A 226 -43.03 -16.06 0.04
N GLU A 227 -43.61 -17.25 -0.02
CA GLU A 227 -44.96 -17.51 0.48
C GLU A 227 -45.00 -17.44 2.01
N TYR A 228 -46.12 -16.95 2.55
CA TYR A 228 -46.35 -16.89 3.99
C TYR A 228 -47.84 -16.84 4.32
N THR A 229 -48.18 -17.31 5.52
CA THR A 229 -49.49 -17.08 6.12
C THR A 229 -49.39 -15.87 7.06
N LYS A 230 -50.40 -15.00 7.01
CA LYS A 230 -50.49 -13.82 7.88
C LYS A 230 -51.83 -13.78 8.60
N ASN A 231 -51.80 -13.60 9.92
CA ASN A 231 -52.97 -13.30 10.73
C ASN A 231 -52.67 -12.12 11.66
N ALA A 232 -53.24 -10.96 11.38
CA ALA A 232 -52.93 -9.69 12.03
C ALA A 232 -51.41 -9.40 12.03
N GLY A 233 -50.76 -9.57 13.19
CA GLY A 233 -49.33 -9.38 13.39
C GLY A 233 -48.48 -10.66 13.37
N TYR A 234 -49.12 -11.82 13.27
CA TYR A 234 -48.48 -13.13 13.18
C TYR A 234 -48.15 -13.46 11.72
N PHE A 235 -46.93 -13.94 11.49
CA PHE A 235 -46.47 -14.45 10.20
C PHE A 235 -45.89 -15.85 10.38
N TYR A 236 -46.35 -16.78 9.56
CA TYR A 236 -45.73 -18.10 9.40
C TYR A 236 -45.14 -18.21 8.00
N ILE A 237 -43.85 -18.50 7.93
CA ILE A 237 -43.11 -18.73 6.69
C ILE A 237 -42.78 -20.21 6.64
N PRO A 238 -43.32 -20.99 5.69
CA PRO A 238 -42.97 -22.38 5.50
C PRO A 238 -41.52 -22.51 5.01
N ARG A 239 -40.95 -23.71 5.19
CA ARG A 239 -39.65 -24.03 4.61
C ARG A 239 -39.72 -23.97 3.09
N SER A 240 -38.72 -23.35 2.48
CA SER A 240 -38.52 -23.29 1.04
C SER A 240 -37.04 -23.08 0.74
N ASP A 241 -36.59 -23.35 -0.49
CA ASP A 241 -35.20 -23.13 -0.88
C ASP A 241 -34.78 -21.65 -0.70
N THR A 242 -35.68 -20.73 -1.06
CA THR A 242 -35.47 -19.28 -0.87
C THR A 242 -35.38 -18.90 0.60
N TRP A 243 -36.18 -19.51 1.48
CA TRP A 243 -36.07 -19.28 2.93
C TRP A 243 -34.78 -19.87 3.51
N ASP A 244 -34.38 -21.05 3.05
CA ASP A 244 -33.13 -21.68 3.46
C ASP A 244 -31.93 -20.80 3.07
N GLU A 245 -31.99 -20.05 1.96
CA GLU A 245 -30.99 -19.02 1.63
C GLU A 245 -30.92 -17.91 2.67
N VAL A 246 -32.07 -17.35 3.10
CA VAL A 246 -32.14 -16.32 4.14
C VAL A 246 -31.51 -16.82 5.44
N ALA A 247 -31.87 -18.03 5.88
CA ALA A 247 -31.29 -18.65 7.07
C ALA A 247 -29.78 -18.89 6.90
N ARG A 248 -29.34 -19.35 5.71
CA ARG A 248 -27.91 -19.54 5.36
C ARG A 248 -27.13 -18.25 5.24
N MET A 249 -27.74 -17.06 5.23
CA MET A 249 -26.98 -15.81 5.34
C MET A 249 -26.52 -15.56 6.79
N LEU A 250 -27.19 -16.13 7.78
CA LEU A 250 -26.87 -16.01 9.20
C LEU A 250 -26.13 -17.24 9.74
N GLY A 251 -25.21 -17.04 10.68
CA GLY A 251 -24.52 -18.14 11.37
C GLY A 251 -25.41 -18.78 12.43
N GLY A 252 -26.62 -19.22 12.05
CA GLY A 252 -27.73 -19.52 12.97
C GLY A 252 -28.69 -18.34 13.06
N LYS A 253 -29.22 -18.01 14.26
CA LYS A 253 -30.01 -16.77 14.50
C LYS A 253 -29.11 -15.57 14.88
N THR A 254 -27.87 -15.57 14.41
CA THR A 254 -26.82 -14.61 14.79
C THR A 254 -26.09 -14.14 13.54
N PHE A 255 -25.68 -12.87 13.51
CA PHE A 255 -24.86 -12.38 12.40
C PHE A 255 -23.48 -13.04 12.43
N SER A 256 -22.96 -13.35 11.24
CA SER A 256 -21.61 -13.88 11.07
C SER A 256 -20.68 -12.79 10.54
N LEU A 257 -19.65 -12.46 11.32
CA LEU A 257 -18.68 -11.43 10.94
C LEU A 257 -17.95 -11.84 9.66
N ARG A 258 -17.54 -13.10 9.57
CA ARG A 258 -16.97 -13.69 8.35
C ARG A 258 -17.86 -13.41 7.14
N ARG A 259 -19.16 -13.74 7.19
CA ARG A 259 -20.07 -13.53 6.05
C ARG A 259 -20.25 -12.04 5.72
N LEU A 260 -20.36 -11.18 6.73
CA LEU A 260 -20.41 -9.72 6.54
C LEU A 260 -19.17 -9.18 5.80
N LEU A 261 -17.98 -9.70 6.11
CA LEU A 261 -16.73 -9.26 5.47
C LEU A 261 -16.64 -9.68 4.00
N HIS A 262 -17.31 -10.77 3.61
CA HIS A 262 -17.41 -11.24 2.22
C HIS A 262 -18.49 -10.49 1.42
N LEU A 263 -19.35 -9.69 2.06
CA LEU A 263 -20.32 -8.86 1.36
C LEU A 263 -19.60 -7.75 0.57
N GLY A 264 -20.09 -7.47 -0.65
CA GLY A 264 -19.69 -6.28 -1.39
C GLY A 264 -20.05 -4.98 -0.67
N ASN A 265 -19.50 -3.85 -1.13
CA ASN A 265 -19.73 -2.55 -0.50
C ASN A 265 -21.23 -2.17 -0.48
N GLU A 266 -21.93 -2.37 -1.60
CA GLU A 266 -23.38 -2.10 -1.68
C GLU A 266 -24.20 -3.03 -0.77
N ALA A 267 -23.79 -4.30 -0.63
CA ALA A 267 -24.46 -5.24 0.29
C ALA A 267 -24.32 -4.76 1.74
N ARG A 268 -23.10 -4.40 2.15
CA ARG A 268 -22.87 -3.86 3.50
C ARG A 268 -23.67 -2.60 3.75
N LYS A 269 -23.80 -1.72 2.75
CA LYS A 269 -24.65 -0.53 2.83
C LYS A 269 -26.13 -0.89 3.03
N ILE A 270 -26.65 -1.87 2.28
CA ILE A 270 -28.02 -2.38 2.43
C ILE A 270 -28.22 -3.01 3.81
N PHE A 271 -27.26 -3.83 4.27
CA PHE A 271 -27.27 -4.41 5.61
C PHE A 271 -27.38 -3.30 6.68
N CYS A 272 -26.48 -2.31 6.63
CA CYS A 272 -26.49 -1.18 7.54
C CYS A 272 -27.84 -0.46 7.51
N GLN A 273 -28.39 -0.18 6.32
CA GLN A 273 -29.69 0.47 6.13
C GLN A 273 -30.86 -0.34 6.68
N GLU A 274 -30.81 -1.68 6.61
CA GLU A 274 -31.91 -2.52 7.09
C GLU A 274 -31.94 -2.60 8.61
N ILE A 275 -30.78 -2.56 9.30
CA ILE A 275 -30.74 -2.52 10.78
C ILE A 275 -31.68 -1.42 11.31
N TYR A 276 -31.81 -0.29 10.60
CA TYR A 276 -32.66 0.85 10.98
C TYR A 276 -34.15 0.53 11.04
N CYS A 277 -34.58 -0.51 10.35
CA CYS A 277 -35.97 -0.92 10.26
C CYS A 277 -36.38 -1.84 11.41
N TRP A 278 -35.43 -2.44 12.14
CA TRP A 278 -35.71 -3.50 13.12
C TRP A 278 -35.32 -3.09 14.54
N ASP A 279 -34.17 -3.55 15.04
CA ASP A 279 -33.63 -3.27 16.39
C ASP A 279 -32.92 -1.91 16.52
N GLY A 280 -33.16 -1.02 15.54
CA GLY A 280 -32.67 0.35 15.54
C GLY A 280 -33.63 1.35 16.21
N CYS A 281 -33.08 2.31 16.98
CA CYS A 281 -33.80 3.46 17.52
C CYS A 281 -33.17 4.77 17.03
N LYS A 282 -33.98 5.69 16.48
CA LYS A 282 -33.53 6.99 15.94
C LYS A 282 -33.59 8.16 16.94
N ARG A 283 -34.13 7.96 18.15
CA ARG A 283 -34.55 9.04 19.06
C ARG A 283 -33.40 9.92 19.59
N TRP A 284 -32.16 9.41 19.66
CA TRP A 284 -31.03 10.09 20.32
C TRP A 284 -29.70 10.03 19.54
N GLY A 285 -29.80 10.02 18.21
CA GLY A 285 -28.75 9.42 17.38
C GLY A 285 -29.02 7.93 17.26
N TYR A 286 -28.60 7.33 16.16
CA TYR A 286 -29.03 5.98 15.86
C TYR A 286 -28.37 4.96 16.80
N VAL A 287 -29.19 4.11 17.43
CA VAL A 287 -28.75 3.12 18.41
C VAL A 287 -29.27 1.74 18.04
N TYR A 288 -28.42 0.73 18.13
CA TYR A 288 -28.76 -0.68 17.99
C TYR A 288 -28.54 -1.39 19.34
N TYR A 289 -29.47 -2.27 19.71
CA TYR A 289 -29.42 -3.05 20.94
C TYR A 289 -29.38 -4.54 20.62
N ASN A 290 -28.57 -5.30 21.35
CA ASN A 290 -28.60 -6.76 21.24
C ASN A 290 -27.97 -7.42 22.48
N THR A 291 -28.41 -8.62 22.84
CA THR A 291 -27.79 -9.42 23.91
C THR A 291 -26.59 -10.23 23.41
N CYS A 292 -26.52 -10.54 22.11
CA CYS A 292 -25.45 -11.32 21.51
C CYS A 292 -24.27 -10.44 21.08
N LYS A 293 -23.11 -10.62 21.73
CA LYS A 293 -21.86 -9.89 21.40
C LYS A 293 -21.38 -10.12 19.97
N ALA A 294 -21.58 -11.30 19.39
CA ALA A 294 -21.20 -11.58 18.00
C ALA A 294 -22.00 -10.72 17.01
N SER A 295 -23.31 -10.53 17.24
CA SER A 295 -24.14 -9.62 16.43
C SER A 295 -23.72 -8.15 16.61
N VAL A 296 -23.38 -7.76 17.83
CA VAL A 296 -22.85 -6.41 18.15
C VAL A 296 -21.56 -6.13 17.38
N ASP A 297 -20.62 -7.07 17.36
CA ASP A 297 -19.36 -6.97 16.64
C ASP A 297 -19.57 -6.87 15.13
N CYS A 298 -20.52 -7.65 14.58
CA CYS A 298 -20.91 -7.55 13.18
C CYS A 298 -21.43 -6.16 12.85
N VAL A 299 -22.40 -5.65 13.61
CA VAL A 299 -23.01 -4.34 13.37
C VAL A 299 -21.99 -3.22 13.55
N GLN A 300 -21.17 -3.28 14.61
CA GLN A 300 -20.10 -2.32 14.85
C GLN A 300 -19.14 -2.25 13.65
N THR A 301 -18.69 -3.41 13.18
CA THR A 301 -17.75 -3.54 12.07
C THR A 301 -18.38 -3.08 10.76
N ALA A 302 -19.63 -3.48 10.48
CA ALA A 302 -20.37 -3.08 9.27
C ALA A 302 -20.41 -1.56 9.12
N PHE A 303 -20.76 -0.85 10.19
CA PHE A 303 -20.77 0.61 10.19
C PHE A 303 -19.38 1.22 10.05
N ALA A 304 -18.37 0.68 10.76
CA ALA A 304 -16.99 1.15 10.66
C ALA A 304 -16.41 1.02 9.24
N LEU A 305 -16.78 -0.04 8.50
CA LEU A 305 -16.40 -0.24 7.10
C LEU A 305 -17.21 0.60 6.10
N GLN A 306 -18.26 1.29 6.56
CA GLN A 306 -19.12 2.18 5.76
C GLN A 306 -18.92 3.66 6.12
N GLY A 307 -17.75 4.01 6.67
CA GLY A 307 -17.42 5.39 7.02
C GLY A 307 -18.13 5.92 8.27
N VAL A 308 -18.77 5.06 9.06
CA VAL A 308 -19.55 5.46 10.24
C VAL A 308 -18.84 5.02 11.51
N ARG A 309 -18.59 5.98 12.41
CA ARG A 309 -18.02 5.68 13.73
C ARG A 309 -19.09 5.11 14.67
N THR A 310 -18.65 4.19 15.52
CA THR A 310 -19.51 3.52 16.50
C THR A 310 -18.89 3.58 17.90
N SER A 311 -19.76 3.52 18.91
CA SER A 311 -19.38 3.28 20.31
C SER A 311 -20.20 2.11 20.81
N VAL A 312 -19.54 1.20 21.53
CA VAL A 312 -20.15 0.01 22.11
C VAL A 312 -20.15 0.13 23.63
N LEU A 313 -21.28 -0.18 24.25
CA LEU A 313 -21.48 -0.11 25.70
C LEU A 313 -22.28 -1.33 26.16
N TRP A 314 -21.86 -1.94 27.26
CA TRP A 314 -22.68 -2.92 27.99
C TRP A 314 -23.52 -2.19 29.04
N SER A 315 -24.79 -2.58 29.18
CA SER A 315 -25.67 -2.07 30.25
C SER A 315 -26.02 -3.21 31.20
N GLU A 316 -25.42 -3.21 32.40
CA GLU A 316 -25.73 -4.20 33.44
C GLU A 316 -27.22 -4.21 33.79
N LYS A 317 -27.83 -3.03 33.95
CA LYS A 317 -29.25 -2.89 34.29
C LYS A 317 -30.18 -3.51 33.24
N ALA A 318 -29.83 -3.40 31.96
CA ALA A 318 -30.68 -3.90 30.88
C ALA A 318 -30.23 -5.28 30.36
N GLY A 319 -29.11 -5.81 30.83
CA GLY A 319 -28.54 -7.09 30.38
C GLY A 319 -28.27 -7.14 28.87
N GLN A 320 -27.90 -6.01 28.25
CA GLN A 320 -27.72 -5.94 26.79
C GLN A 320 -26.62 -4.97 26.36
N TRP A 321 -26.07 -5.21 25.18
CA TRP A 321 -25.14 -4.33 24.50
C TRP A 321 -25.87 -3.25 23.71
N THR A 322 -25.19 -2.12 23.57
CA THR A 322 -25.65 -0.95 22.81
C THR A 322 -24.56 -0.52 21.83
N VAL A 323 -24.88 -0.45 20.55
CA VAL A 323 -24.05 0.17 19.51
C VAL A 323 -24.64 1.54 19.18
N ARG A 324 -23.93 2.61 19.51
CA ARG A 324 -24.32 3.99 19.16
C ARG A 324 -23.56 4.44 17.92
N LEU A 325 -24.29 4.92 16.91
CA LEU A 325 -23.69 5.54 15.73
C LEU A 325 -23.40 7.00 16.03
N ILE A 326 -22.14 7.38 15.84
CA ILE A 326 -21.64 8.71 16.14
C ILE A 326 -21.70 9.54 14.86
N LYS A 327 -22.52 10.59 14.84
CA LYS A 327 -22.65 11.51 13.69
C LYS A 327 -21.31 12.16 13.29
N ALA A 328 -20.42 12.39 14.26
CA ALA A 328 -19.11 12.95 13.99
C ALA A 328 -18.18 11.93 13.32
N LYS A 329 -17.72 12.25 12.10
CA LYS A 329 -16.77 11.42 11.34
C LYS A 329 -15.47 11.14 12.09
N PHE A 330 -15.07 11.99 13.04
CA PHE A 330 -13.79 11.85 13.76
C PHE A 330 -13.96 12.19 15.24
N SER A 331 -13.10 11.60 16.06
CA SER A 331 -13.02 11.89 17.49
C SER A 331 -11.88 12.84 17.74
N ARG A 332 -12.11 13.91 18.51
CA ARG A 332 -11.02 14.52 19.27
C ARG A 332 -10.58 13.52 20.34
N GLY A 333 -9.30 13.56 20.76
CA GLY A 333 -8.82 12.85 21.95
C GLY A 333 -9.69 13.13 23.19
N GLY A 334 -10.46 14.22 23.18
CA GLY A 334 -11.71 14.34 23.94
C GLY A 334 -11.51 14.63 25.42
N ARG A 335 -12.58 14.58 26.21
CA ARG A 335 -12.48 14.58 27.68
C ARG A 335 -11.97 13.21 28.13
N GLY A 336 -11.14 13.16 29.18
CA GLY A 336 -10.59 11.90 29.71
C GLY A 336 -9.51 11.25 28.85
N PHE A 337 -8.78 12.03 28.03
CA PHE A 337 -7.55 11.52 27.40
C PHE A 337 -6.49 11.24 28.46
N ILE A 338 -5.96 10.03 28.45
CA ILE A 338 -4.91 9.54 29.34
C ILE A 338 -3.80 8.93 28.47
N SER A 339 -2.56 9.14 28.90
CA SER A 339 -1.35 8.59 28.29
C SER A 339 -0.42 8.11 29.41
N ASP A 340 -0.71 6.92 29.93
CA ASP A 340 0.00 6.38 31.10
C ASP A 340 1.09 5.41 30.68
N PRO A 341 2.32 5.52 31.20
CA PRO A 341 3.30 4.45 31.12
C PRO A 341 2.77 3.19 31.80
N VAL A 342 2.80 2.06 31.09
CA VAL A 342 2.35 0.76 31.61
C VAL A 342 3.50 -0.26 31.71
N GLY A 343 4.73 0.24 31.72
CA GLY A 343 5.97 -0.53 31.82
C GLY A 343 6.23 -1.40 30.59
N ARG A 344 7.16 -2.34 30.78
CA ARG A 344 7.55 -3.32 29.76
C ARG A 344 6.46 -4.38 29.57
N LYS A 345 5.91 -4.48 28.37
CA LYS A 345 4.91 -5.50 28.01
C LYS A 345 5.35 -6.32 26.81
N ALA A 346 4.77 -7.52 26.67
CA ALA A 346 4.83 -8.27 25.43
C ALA A 346 4.13 -7.47 24.33
N VAL A 347 4.81 -7.27 23.22
CA VAL A 347 4.34 -6.49 22.09
C VAL A 347 4.50 -7.24 20.78
N TYR A 348 3.66 -6.89 19.82
CA TYR A 348 3.49 -7.56 18.55
C TYR A 348 3.48 -6.54 17.41
N GLY A 349 3.99 -6.98 16.27
CA GLY A 349 4.17 -6.14 15.13
C GLY A 349 3.99 -6.87 13.82
N LEU A 350 3.41 -6.18 12.84
CA LEU A 350 3.40 -6.61 11.45
C LEU A 350 3.57 -5.39 10.54
N GLU A 351 3.97 -5.65 9.29
CA GLU A 351 4.14 -4.64 8.25
C GLU A 351 3.10 -4.85 7.14
N VAL A 352 2.61 -3.73 6.61
CA VAL A 352 1.69 -3.67 5.46
C VAL A 352 2.12 -2.51 4.56
N PRO A 353 1.99 -2.62 3.23
CA PRO A 353 2.45 -1.59 2.30
C PRO A 353 1.87 -0.20 2.54
N SER A 354 0.60 -0.11 2.96
CA SER A 354 -0.05 1.18 3.20
C SER A 354 0.42 1.89 4.48
N SER A 355 1.24 1.25 5.32
CA SER A 355 1.66 1.70 6.65
C SER A 355 0.58 1.78 7.74
N TRP A 356 -0.72 1.68 7.41
CA TRP A 356 -1.81 1.87 8.37
C TRP A 356 -2.73 0.65 8.46
N LEU A 357 -3.19 0.34 9.67
CA LEU A 357 -4.06 -0.79 9.97
C LEU A 357 -5.35 -0.30 10.60
N LEU A 358 -6.45 -1.01 10.35
CA LEU A 358 -7.66 -0.89 11.16
C LEU A 358 -7.56 -1.89 12.32
N VAL A 359 -7.42 -1.37 13.54
CA VAL A 359 -7.29 -2.17 14.77
C VAL A 359 -8.46 -1.92 15.72
N ARG A 360 -8.67 -2.85 16.65
CA ARG A 360 -9.69 -2.73 17.70
C ARG A 360 -9.12 -3.13 19.06
N ARG A 361 -9.42 -2.37 20.10
CA ARG A 361 -9.12 -2.77 21.49
C ARG A 361 -10.18 -2.21 22.43
N ALA A 362 -10.64 -3.03 23.36
CA ALA A 362 -11.73 -2.70 24.28
C ALA A 362 -12.96 -2.12 23.55
N ASP A 363 -13.35 -2.78 22.46
CA ASP A 363 -14.44 -2.37 21.56
C ASP A 363 -14.30 -0.97 20.91
N LYS A 364 -13.09 -0.39 20.90
CA LYS A 364 -12.82 0.87 20.19
C LYS A 364 -12.03 0.58 18.92
N ILE A 365 -12.65 0.84 17.78
CA ILE A 365 -12.02 0.70 16.45
C ILE A 365 -11.25 1.99 16.14
N VAL A 366 -9.99 1.84 15.72
CA VAL A 366 -9.12 2.96 15.35
C VAL A 366 -8.17 2.57 14.23
N VAL A 367 -7.84 3.54 13.36
CA VAL A 367 -6.75 3.44 12.40
C VAL A 367 -5.45 3.88 13.07
N SER A 368 -4.44 3.02 13.05
CA SER A 368 -3.12 3.30 13.64
C SER A 368 -2.01 2.69 12.80
N GLY A 369 -0.76 3.11 13.03
CA GLY A 369 0.39 2.70 12.24
C GLY A 369 0.75 1.24 12.44
N ASN A 370 1.28 0.61 11.40
CA ASN A 370 1.86 -0.72 11.52
C ASN A 370 3.22 -0.66 12.24
N CYS A 371 3.84 -1.83 12.45
CA CYS A 371 5.24 -1.87 12.84
C CYS A 371 6.11 -1.43 11.67
N PHE A 372 6.74 -0.28 11.84
CA PHE A 372 7.77 0.22 10.94
C PHE A 372 9.04 0.47 11.73
N ASN A 373 10.15 -0.08 11.27
CA ASN A 373 11.47 0.33 11.71
C ASN A 373 12.09 1.16 10.57
N PRO A 374 12.31 2.48 10.75
CA PRO A 374 13.00 3.31 9.75
C PRO A 374 14.40 2.78 9.39
N ILE A 375 15.00 1.95 10.26
CA ILE A 375 16.34 1.40 10.10
C ILE A 375 16.31 0.06 9.32
N CYS A 376 15.20 -0.70 9.34
CA CYS A 376 15.17 -2.08 8.84
C CYS A 376 15.01 -2.23 7.32
N ARG A 377 15.31 -1.17 6.54
CA ARG A 377 15.50 -1.26 5.08
C ARG A 377 16.88 -0.78 4.61
N LYS A 378 17.79 -0.46 5.52
CA LYS A 378 19.20 -0.26 5.19
C LYS A 378 20.00 -1.40 5.83
N GLY A 379 20.29 -2.45 5.05
CA GLY A 379 21.38 -3.35 5.41
C GLY A 379 22.64 -2.50 5.57
N VAL A 380 23.27 -2.56 6.73
CA VAL A 380 24.53 -1.88 7.02
C VAL A 380 25.58 -2.99 7.08
N THR A 381 26.54 -2.97 6.17
CA THR A 381 27.58 -4.03 6.15
C THR A 381 28.53 -3.86 7.34
N ILE A 382 29.21 -4.92 7.78
CA ILE A 382 30.24 -4.84 8.84
C ILE A 382 31.31 -3.77 8.52
N PHE A 383 31.64 -3.61 7.24
CA PHE A 383 32.55 -2.57 6.76
C PHE A 383 32.00 -1.16 6.97
N SER A 384 30.71 -0.98 6.74
CA SER A 384 30.00 0.30 6.94
C SER A 384 29.95 0.70 8.41
N LEU A 385 29.85 -0.29 9.30
CA LEU A 385 29.87 -0.09 10.74
C LEU A 385 31.28 0.28 11.24
N ILE A 386 32.32 -0.43 10.78
CA ILE A 386 33.73 -0.12 11.12
C ILE A 386 34.14 1.26 10.58
N ALA A 387 33.74 1.59 9.35
CA ALA A 387 33.97 2.88 8.71
C ALA A 387 33.38 4.02 9.56
N ALA A 388 32.12 3.88 9.97
CA ALA A 388 31.44 4.88 10.78
C ALA A 388 32.03 5.00 12.20
N ALA A 389 32.32 3.87 12.86
CA ALA A 389 32.82 3.87 14.23
C ALA A 389 34.23 4.47 14.35
N ARG A 390 35.06 4.30 13.32
CA ARG A 390 36.43 4.82 13.30
C ARG A 390 36.60 6.14 12.54
N GLY A 391 35.54 6.66 11.93
CA GLY A 391 35.63 7.84 11.07
C GLY A 391 36.52 7.64 9.85
N ILE A 392 36.57 6.41 9.33
CA ILE A 392 37.40 6.01 8.18
C ILE A 392 36.52 5.64 6.98
N THR A 393 37.12 5.55 5.80
CA THR A 393 36.41 5.12 4.58
C THR A 393 36.05 3.62 4.62
N LEU A 394 35.06 3.20 3.82
CA LEU A 394 34.71 1.78 3.65
C LEU A 394 35.90 0.91 3.20
N ARG A 395 36.80 1.50 2.38
CA ARG A 395 38.03 0.86 1.92
C ARG A 395 38.99 0.60 3.08
N GLN A 396 39.27 1.63 3.88
CA GLN A 396 40.12 1.52 5.06
C GLN A 396 39.52 0.56 6.11
N ALA A 397 38.19 0.53 6.24
CA ALA A 397 37.51 -0.44 7.10
C ALA A 397 37.66 -1.89 6.62
N ARG A 398 37.65 -2.13 5.30
CA ARG A 398 37.92 -3.44 4.69
C ARG A 398 39.37 -3.87 4.86
N GLU A 399 40.30 -2.98 4.55
CA GLU A 399 41.73 -3.22 4.73
C GLU A 399 42.04 -3.54 6.20
N TRP A 400 41.45 -2.77 7.13
CA TRP A 400 41.56 -3.04 8.56
C TRP A 400 41.05 -4.43 8.93
N LEU A 401 39.86 -4.81 8.46
CA LEU A 401 39.29 -6.13 8.76
C LEU A 401 40.14 -7.27 8.16
N TYR A 402 40.60 -7.14 6.91
CA TYR A 402 41.36 -8.18 6.23
C TYR A 402 42.80 -8.32 6.71
N GLN A 403 43.43 -7.23 7.17
CA GLN A 403 44.73 -7.29 7.83
C GLN A 403 44.63 -7.99 9.19
N ARG A 404 43.53 -7.77 9.91
CA ARG A 404 43.33 -8.27 11.28
C ARG A 404 42.78 -9.70 11.31
N PHE A 405 41.96 -10.08 10.34
CA PHE A 405 41.32 -11.40 10.24
C PHE A 405 41.61 -12.06 8.87
N PRO A 406 42.83 -12.59 8.66
CA PRO A 406 43.26 -13.11 7.35
C PRO A 406 42.45 -14.32 6.87
N LYS A 407 41.81 -15.06 7.78
CA LYS A 407 40.96 -16.23 7.46
C LYS A 407 39.67 -15.87 6.71
N ILE A 408 39.21 -14.62 6.82
CA ILE A 408 38.09 -14.12 6.00
C ILE A 408 38.46 -14.15 4.50
N ARG A 409 39.76 -14.16 4.18
CA ARG A 409 40.30 -14.05 2.83
C ARG A 409 40.28 -15.36 2.03
N THR A 410 40.10 -16.51 2.67
CA THR A 410 40.13 -17.84 2.01
C THR A 410 38.80 -18.29 1.40
N ALA A 411 37.76 -17.47 1.50
CA ALA A 411 36.43 -17.71 0.93
C ALA A 411 36.24 -17.24 -0.51
N ASP A 412 37.13 -16.38 -1.02
CA ASP A 412 36.90 -15.70 -2.29
C ASP A 412 37.86 -16.20 -3.37
N ARG A 413 37.28 -16.55 -4.53
CA ARG A 413 38.00 -16.43 -5.81
C ARG A 413 38.68 -15.05 -5.82
N PRO A 414 39.96 -14.96 -6.21
CA PRO A 414 40.73 -13.73 -6.08
C PRO A 414 40.07 -12.59 -6.87
N PHE A 415 39.58 -11.57 -6.15
CA PHE A 415 39.34 -10.26 -6.71
C PHE A 415 40.70 -9.65 -7.08
N LYS A 416 41.03 -9.75 -8.37
CA LYS A 416 42.11 -8.98 -8.99
C LYS A 416 41.82 -7.48 -8.78
N LEU A 417 42.83 -6.76 -8.29
CA LEU A 417 42.91 -5.32 -8.07
C LEU A 417 42.05 -4.49 -9.07
N LEU A 418 40.97 -3.89 -8.58
CA LEU A 418 40.16 -2.87 -9.26
C LEU A 418 40.04 -1.63 -8.34
N GLU A 419 41.19 -1.10 -7.92
CA GLU A 419 41.26 0.25 -7.32
C GLU A 419 42.27 1.16 -8.02
N GLU A 420 42.69 0.75 -9.22
CA GLU A 420 43.20 1.66 -10.22
C GLU A 420 42.11 1.77 -11.30
N ALA A 421 41.37 2.90 -11.26
CA ALA A 421 40.21 3.30 -12.08
C ALA A 421 38.83 2.73 -11.67
N GLY A 422 37.85 3.63 -11.47
CA GLY A 422 36.54 3.29 -10.90
C GLY A 422 35.57 2.60 -11.86
N GLU A 423 34.83 1.60 -11.38
CA GLU A 423 33.70 0.98 -12.08
C GLU A 423 32.58 0.54 -11.12
N LYS A 424 31.33 0.80 -11.52
CA LYS A 424 30.07 0.53 -10.81
C LYS A 424 29.77 -0.97 -10.88
N ARG A 425 29.26 -1.61 -9.80
CA ARG A 425 28.64 -2.94 -9.90
C ARG A 425 27.38 -2.86 -10.78
N GLU A 426 27.51 -3.23 -12.04
CA GLU A 426 26.39 -3.41 -12.96
C GLU A 426 25.65 -4.70 -12.59
N HIS A 427 24.31 -4.63 -12.50
CA HIS A 427 23.52 -5.84 -12.75
C HIS A 427 23.78 -6.25 -14.20
N PRO A 428 23.93 -7.55 -14.51
CA PRO A 428 24.20 -8.00 -15.87
C PRO A 428 23.18 -7.33 -16.78
N ARG A 429 23.70 -6.48 -17.66
CA ARG A 429 22.92 -5.57 -18.47
C ARG A 429 22.03 -6.41 -19.38
N PHE A 430 20.74 -6.44 -19.07
CA PHE A 430 19.79 -7.18 -19.89
C PHE A 430 19.65 -6.48 -21.24
N THR A 431 19.91 -7.21 -22.31
CA THR A 431 19.78 -6.74 -23.69
C THR A 431 18.93 -7.71 -24.48
N LEU A 432 18.14 -7.18 -25.40
CA LEU A 432 17.44 -7.98 -26.40
C LEU A 432 18.23 -7.96 -27.72
N PRO A 433 18.31 -9.10 -28.43
CA PRO A 433 18.89 -9.12 -29.77
C PRO A 433 18.06 -8.23 -30.72
N PRO A 434 18.69 -7.49 -31.66
CA PRO A 434 17.98 -6.66 -32.63
C PRO A 434 16.93 -7.42 -33.47
N SER A 435 17.14 -8.71 -33.69
CA SER A 435 16.18 -9.58 -34.40
C SER A 435 14.82 -9.68 -33.71
N VAL A 436 14.76 -9.49 -32.39
CA VAL A 436 13.50 -9.48 -31.63
C VAL A 436 12.66 -8.26 -32.02
N LEU A 437 13.28 -7.09 -32.22
CA LEU A 437 12.58 -5.89 -32.69
C LEU A 437 12.21 -6.02 -34.17
N ALA A 438 13.09 -6.60 -34.99
CA ALA A 438 12.83 -6.80 -36.42
C ALA A 438 11.56 -7.63 -36.69
N ALA A 439 11.24 -8.58 -35.80
CA ALA A 439 10.01 -9.39 -35.86
C ALA A 439 8.71 -8.56 -35.75
N TYR A 440 8.80 -7.32 -35.27
CA TYR A 440 7.67 -6.39 -35.13
C TYR A 440 7.78 -5.16 -36.05
N SER A 441 8.69 -5.17 -37.02
CA SER A 441 8.92 -4.02 -37.92
C SER A 441 7.65 -3.60 -38.67
N LEU A 442 7.40 -2.29 -38.79
CA LEU A 442 6.24 -1.69 -39.45
C LEU A 442 6.20 -1.88 -40.96
N SER A 443 7.35 -2.21 -41.55
CA SER A 443 7.50 -2.46 -42.98
C SER A 443 7.38 -3.95 -43.33
N ALA A 444 7.39 -4.84 -42.34
CA ALA A 444 7.34 -6.29 -42.53
C ALA A 444 5.93 -6.81 -42.91
N ASP A 445 4.92 -5.96 -42.88
CA ASP A 445 3.50 -6.33 -42.89
C ASP A 445 2.63 -5.50 -43.86
N ASN A 446 3.16 -5.18 -45.04
CA ASN A 446 2.45 -4.51 -46.15
C ASN A 446 1.78 -3.18 -45.75
N GLY A 447 2.34 -2.47 -44.77
CA GLY A 447 1.87 -1.15 -44.34
C GLY A 447 0.74 -1.13 -43.32
N ILE A 448 0.36 -2.27 -42.74
CA ILE A 448 -0.64 -2.34 -41.65
C ILE A 448 -0.12 -1.65 -40.38
N GLY A 449 1.13 -1.87 -40.00
CA GLY A 449 1.77 -1.19 -38.87
C GLY A 449 1.73 0.33 -38.97
N TYR A 450 2.01 0.89 -40.16
CA TYR A 450 1.92 2.34 -40.37
C TYR A 450 0.50 2.88 -40.20
N ARG A 451 -0.54 2.15 -40.65
CA ARG A 451 -1.94 2.55 -40.40
C ARG A 451 -2.31 2.56 -38.91
N ALA A 452 -1.71 1.68 -38.11
CA ALA A 452 -1.90 1.68 -36.67
C ALA A 452 -1.24 2.89 -36.00
N ILE A 453 -0.12 3.37 -36.53
CA ILE A 453 0.54 4.60 -36.07
C ILE A 453 -0.24 5.84 -36.52
N ASP A 454 -0.78 5.85 -37.74
CA ASP A 454 -1.66 6.90 -38.24
C ASP A 454 -2.87 7.09 -37.31
N TYR A 455 -3.36 6.02 -36.66
CA TYR A 455 -4.43 6.08 -35.64
C TYR A 455 -4.00 6.75 -34.32
N TRP A 456 -2.71 6.74 -33.96
CA TRP A 456 -2.18 7.51 -32.83
C TRP A 456 -2.02 9.01 -33.16
N GLY A 457 -2.04 9.38 -34.45
CA GLY A 457 -2.44 10.70 -34.93
C GLY A 457 -1.41 11.81 -34.87
N LYS A 458 -0.18 11.57 -34.37
CA LYS A 458 0.83 12.65 -34.18
C LYS A 458 2.25 12.32 -34.65
N CYS A 459 2.50 11.12 -35.17
CA CYS A 459 3.82 10.67 -35.59
C CYS A 459 3.81 10.33 -37.08
N SER A 460 4.70 10.95 -37.86
CA SER A 460 4.86 10.63 -39.30
C SER A 460 5.50 9.25 -39.48
N ARG A 461 5.42 8.69 -40.69
CA ARG A 461 6.05 7.39 -40.98
C ARG A 461 7.56 7.44 -40.85
N GLU A 462 8.17 8.53 -41.30
CA GLU A 462 9.60 8.79 -41.18
C GLU A 462 10.02 8.87 -39.71
N GLN A 463 9.22 9.54 -38.86
CA GLN A 463 9.47 9.60 -37.42
C GLN A 463 9.28 8.23 -36.76
N ALA A 464 8.27 7.47 -37.17
CA ALA A 464 8.06 6.12 -36.64
C ALA A 464 9.23 5.18 -36.97
N ASP A 465 9.80 5.31 -38.17
CA ASP A 465 11.00 4.59 -38.60
C ASP A 465 12.23 5.05 -37.81
N GLU A 466 12.41 6.36 -37.61
CA GLU A 466 13.47 6.93 -36.77
C GLU A 466 13.39 6.37 -35.34
N TYR A 467 12.17 6.27 -34.79
CA TYR A 467 11.92 5.76 -33.44
C TYR A 467 11.90 4.23 -33.37
N LYS A 468 12.05 3.55 -34.51
CA LYS A 468 12.00 2.10 -34.67
C LYS A 468 10.75 1.49 -34.02
N LEU A 469 9.62 2.19 -34.12
CA LEU A 469 8.36 1.67 -33.60
C LEU A 469 8.02 0.36 -34.30
N GLY A 470 7.24 -0.48 -33.63
CA GLY A 470 6.79 -1.75 -34.18
C GLY A 470 5.30 -1.98 -33.98
N TYR A 471 4.79 -3.05 -34.57
CA TYR A 471 3.40 -3.44 -34.42
C TYR A 471 3.25 -4.95 -34.17
N ASP A 472 2.66 -5.30 -33.04
CA ASP A 472 2.23 -6.66 -32.74
C ASP A 472 0.81 -6.86 -33.25
N ARG A 473 0.72 -7.47 -34.43
CA ARG A 473 -0.54 -7.79 -35.10
C ARG A 473 -1.40 -8.76 -34.29
N LYS A 474 -0.79 -9.73 -33.59
CA LYS A 474 -1.53 -10.79 -32.88
C LYS A 474 -2.30 -10.20 -31.71
N HIS A 475 -1.72 -9.23 -31.02
CA HIS A 475 -2.32 -8.64 -29.82
C HIS A 475 -2.79 -7.19 -30.03
N HIS A 476 -2.72 -6.67 -31.26
CA HIS A 476 -3.10 -5.30 -31.64
C HIS A 476 -2.40 -4.23 -30.78
N ARG A 477 -1.07 -4.29 -30.70
CA ARG A 477 -0.25 -3.38 -29.89
C ARG A 477 0.78 -2.63 -30.70
N ILE A 478 0.91 -1.32 -30.45
CA ILE A 478 2.09 -0.57 -30.87
C ILE A 478 3.23 -0.91 -29.93
N ILE A 479 4.37 -1.30 -30.50
CA ILE A 479 5.59 -1.64 -29.79
C ILE A 479 6.50 -0.42 -29.76
N VAL A 480 6.90 -0.04 -28.55
CA VAL A 480 7.88 1.01 -28.28
C VAL A 480 9.18 0.35 -27.82
N PRO A 481 10.26 0.40 -28.61
CA PRO A 481 11.55 -0.12 -28.19
C PRO A 481 12.19 0.79 -27.14
N VAL A 482 12.85 0.17 -26.16
CA VAL A 482 13.62 0.88 -25.13
C VAL A 482 15.08 0.51 -25.30
N PHE A 483 15.95 1.52 -25.37
CA PHE A 483 17.39 1.35 -25.54
C PHE A 483 18.14 1.82 -24.29
N HIS A 484 19.29 1.21 -24.04
CA HIS A 484 20.32 1.73 -23.13
C HIS A 484 21.01 2.96 -23.73
N GLU A 485 21.77 3.72 -22.93
CA GLU A 485 22.43 4.97 -23.33
C GLU A 485 23.34 4.82 -24.57
N ASP A 486 23.97 3.66 -24.74
CA ASP A 486 24.81 3.29 -25.89
C ASP A 486 24.03 2.66 -27.07
N ASN A 487 22.71 2.88 -27.12
CA ASN A 487 21.83 2.48 -28.23
C ASN A 487 21.63 0.96 -28.41
N VAL A 488 21.95 0.14 -27.41
CA VAL A 488 21.61 -1.30 -27.42
C VAL A 488 20.20 -1.51 -26.89
N LEU A 489 19.45 -2.39 -27.55
CA LEU A 489 18.05 -2.68 -27.20
C LEU A 489 17.96 -3.33 -25.80
N ALA A 490 17.22 -2.67 -24.90
CA ALA A 490 17.03 -3.07 -23.51
C ALA A 490 15.69 -3.81 -23.28
N GLY A 491 14.64 -3.44 -24.03
CA GLY A 491 13.29 -3.96 -23.82
C GLY A 491 12.31 -3.52 -24.90
N LEU A 492 11.14 -4.15 -24.93
CA LEU A 492 10.01 -3.79 -25.81
C LEU A 492 8.75 -3.61 -24.96
N VAL A 493 8.10 -2.45 -25.09
CA VAL A 493 6.90 -2.09 -24.36
C VAL A 493 5.73 -1.91 -25.33
N GLY A 494 4.66 -2.71 -25.19
CA GLY A 494 3.50 -2.65 -26.08
C GLY A 494 2.28 -1.97 -25.49
N ARG A 495 1.68 -1.01 -26.20
CA ARG A 495 0.40 -0.37 -25.87
C ARG A 495 -0.74 -0.96 -26.68
N THR A 496 -1.82 -1.37 -26.02
CA THR A 496 -3.05 -1.82 -26.72
C THR A 496 -3.71 -0.69 -27.51
N MET A 497 -4.19 -0.99 -28.71
CA MET A 497 -4.93 -0.06 -29.59
C MET A 497 -6.45 -0.18 -29.46
N LEU A 498 -6.94 -1.29 -28.91
CA LEU A 498 -8.37 -1.57 -28.81
C LEU A 498 -8.91 -1.19 -27.42
N LYS A 499 -10.01 -0.42 -27.39
CA LYS A 499 -10.80 -0.16 -26.16
C LYS A 499 -11.53 -1.46 -25.76
N GLY A 500 -11.35 -1.92 -24.52
CA GLY A 500 -12.08 -3.06 -23.97
C GLY A 500 -11.42 -4.44 -24.10
N VAL A 501 -10.14 -4.54 -24.52
CA VAL A 501 -9.42 -5.82 -24.52
C VAL A 501 -9.14 -6.30 -23.09
N VAL A 502 -9.40 -7.58 -22.83
CA VAL A 502 -9.06 -8.26 -21.58
C VAL A 502 -7.54 -8.42 -21.49
N GLY A 503 -6.89 -7.54 -20.71
CA GLY A 503 -5.44 -7.57 -20.47
C GLY A 503 -4.88 -6.21 -20.01
N ASN A 504 -3.60 -6.17 -19.60
CA ASN A 504 -2.95 -4.93 -19.17
C ASN A 504 -2.80 -3.94 -20.35
N ARG A 505 -3.04 -2.65 -20.08
CA ARG A 505 -2.87 -1.53 -21.03
C ARG A 505 -1.47 -1.51 -21.65
N TRP A 506 -0.47 -1.84 -20.84
CA TRP A 506 0.95 -1.96 -21.20
C TRP A 506 1.42 -3.40 -21.01
N TYR A 507 2.26 -3.90 -21.91
CA TYR A 507 2.83 -5.25 -21.86
C TYR A 507 4.33 -5.24 -22.17
N ASN A 508 5.12 -5.92 -21.34
CA ASN A 508 6.56 -6.07 -21.51
C ASN A 508 6.85 -7.42 -22.18
N TYR A 509 7.46 -7.42 -23.36
CA TYR A 509 7.65 -8.64 -24.18
C TYR A 509 8.84 -9.52 -23.74
N ASP A 510 9.63 -9.05 -22.77
CA ASP A 510 10.79 -9.73 -22.21
C ASP A 510 10.45 -10.59 -20.97
N LYS A 511 9.17 -10.75 -20.62
CA LYS A 511 8.68 -11.49 -19.45
C LYS A 511 9.20 -10.97 -18.09
N GLY A 512 9.50 -9.67 -17.99
CA GLY A 512 9.88 -9.02 -16.73
C GLY A 512 11.38 -9.07 -16.41
N LYS A 513 12.21 -9.42 -17.39
CA LYS A 513 13.67 -9.36 -17.33
C LYS A 513 14.17 -7.91 -17.47
N PHE A 514 13.56 -7.13 -18.36
CA PHE A 514 13.71 -5.69 -18.46
C PHE A 514 12.98 -5.03 -17.27
N LYS A 515 13.73 -4.24 -16.51
CA LYS A 515 13.21 -3.50 -15.36
C LYS A 515 13.03 -2.03 -15.74
N THR A 516 11.80 -1.57 -15.88
CA THR A 516 11.46 -0.16 -16.21
C THR A 516 12.06 0.83 -15.22
N GLY A 517 12.16 0.47 -13.94
CA GLY A 517 12.81 1.29 -12.91
C GLY A 517 14.32 1.49 -13.09
N ARG A 518 14.96 0.81 -14.04
CA ARG A 518 16.35 1.02 -14.48
C ARG A 518 16.46 1.40 -15.94
N ALA A 519 15.42 2.03 -16.46
CA ALA A 519 15.39 2.54 -17.81
C ALA A 519 14.77 3.94 -17.83
N ILE A 520 15.19 4.72 -18.81
CA ILE A 520 14.56 5.98 -19.20
C ILE A 520 14.32 5.88 -20.70
N LEU A 521 13.07 5.99 -21.13
CA LEU A 521 12.77 5.98 -22.57
C LEU A 521 13.36 7.25 -23.20
N GLY A 522 14.10 7.07 -24.29
CA GLY A 522 14.80 8.15 -24.99
C GLY A 522 16.23 8.41 -24.52
N ILE A 523 16.74 7.73 -23.48
CA ILE A 523 18.08 7.99 -22.88
C ILE A 523 19.25 7.87 -23.87
N HIS A 524 19.08 7.09 -24.94
CA HIS A 524 20.07 6.89 -26.02
C HIS A 524 20.16 8.06 -27.00
N ARG A 525 19.22 9.01 -26.94
CA ARG A 525 19.17 10.12 -27.89
C ARG A 525 20.09 11.25 -27.42
N PRO A 526 20.77 11.96 -28.34
CA PRO A 526 21.60 13.11 -27.98
C PRO A 526 20.80 14.19 -27.27
N ILE A 527 21.38 14.73 -26.20
CA ILE A 527 20.80 15.85 -25.44
C ILE A 527 21.06 17.15 -26.21
N LYS A 528 19.98 17.87 -26.56
CA LYS A 528 20.02 19.18 -27.21
C LYS A 528 20.19 20.31 -26.19
N ASP A 529 20.48 21.53 -26.65
CA ASP A 529 20.53 22.70 -25.77
C ASP A 529 19.13 23.23 -25.44
N ALA A 530 18.40 22.48 -24.61
CA ALA A 530 17.06 22.78 -24.15
C ALA A 530 16.80 22.10 -22.79
N PRO A 531 15.76 22.50 -22.04
CA PRO A 531 15.39 21.83 -20.79
C PRO A 531 15.09 20.34 -20.97
N ILE A 532 15.27 19.54 -19.92
CA ILE A 532 14.88 18.13 -19.87
C ILE A 532 13.39 18.05 -19.56
N VAL A 533 12.60 17.51 -20.48
CA VAL A 533 11.17 17.29 -20.31
C VAL A 533 10.94 15.85 -19.83
N VAL A 534 10.29 15.68 -18.68
CA VAL A 534 10.03 14.36 -18.08
C VAL A 534 8.54 14.06 -18.08
N VAL A 535 8.14 12.94 -18.69
CA VAL A 535 6.75 12.49 -18.80
C VAL A 535 6.52 11.10 -18.19
N GLU A 536 5.27 10.76 -17.89
CA GLU A 536 4.90 9.48 -17.28
C GLU A 536 4.84 8.34 -18.30
N GLY A 537 4.18 8.56 -19.44
CA GLY A 537 3.84 7.51 -20.40
C GLY A 537 4.75 7.47 -21.63
N PRO A 538 4.97 6.28 -22.22
CA PRO A 538 5.58 6.16 -23.54
C PRO A 538 4.77 6.85 -24.66
N GLY A 539 3.45 7.00 -24.46
CA GLY A 539 2.59 7.74 -25.39
C GLY A 539 2.91 9.23 -25.43
N ASP A 540 3.05 9.84 -24.26
CA ASP A 540 3.44 11.24 -24.11
C ASP A 540 4.81 11.51 -24.73
N TYR A 541 5.76 10.60 -24.50
CA TYR A 541 7.09 10.66 -25.08
C TYR A 541 7.06 10.72 -26.61
N ILE A 542 6.35 9.79 -27.25
CA ILE A 542 6.25 9.73 -28.72
C ILE A 542 5.55 10.98 -29.26
N ASN A 543 4.44 11.40 -28.65
CA ASN A 543 3.67 12.55 -29.15
C ASN A 543 4.47 13.84 -29.05
N LEU A 544 5.06 14.15 -27.89
CA LEU A 544 5.86 15.36 -27.71
C LEU A 544 7.12 15.36 -28.58
N THR A 545 7.80 14.22 -28.74
CA THR A 545 8.96 14.14 -29.63
C THR A 545 8.56 14.32 -31.10
N ALA A 546 7.43 13.77 -31.52
CA ALA A 546 6.91 13.95 -32.87
C ALA A 546 6.44 15.40 -33.16
N MET A 547 6.07 16.14 -32.11
CA MET A 547 5.84 17.60 -32.16
C MET A 547 7.13 18.43 -32.26
N GLY A 548 8.30 17.80 -32.18
CA GLY A 548 9.59 18.49 -32.21
C GLY A 548 10.04 19.05 -30.86
N ILE A 549 9.37 18.71 -29.75
CA ILE A 549 9.83 19.09 -28.41
C ILE A 549 11.17 18.39 -28.12
N PRO A 550 12.25 19.14 -27.85
CA PRO A 550 13.56 18.55 -27.59
C PRO A 550 13.61 17.90 -26.19
N ASN A 551 14.54 16.97 -25.99
CA ASN A 551 14.90 16.43 -24.68
C ASN A 551 13.71 15.87 -23.86
N VAL A 552 12.77 15.19 -24.51
CA VAL A 552 11.66 14.48 -23.84
C VAL A 552 12.13 13.10 -23.41
N TYR A 553 11.83 12.71 -22.18
CA TYR A 553 12.18 11.41 -21.60
C TYR A 553 11.04 10.85 -20.76
N CYS A 554 10.83 9.53 -20.81
CA CYS A 554 9.77 8.86 -20.06
C CYS A 554 10.34 7.93 -18.98
N ILE A 555 9.74 8.00 -17.78
CA ILE A 555 10.14 7.22 -16.59
C ILE A 555 9.24 6.00 -16.32
N PHE A 556 8.32 5.69 -17.23
CA PHE A 556 7.42 4.53 -17.20
C PHE A 556 6.43 4.52 -16.02
N GLY A 557 5.70 5.61 -15.85
CA GLY A 557 4.58 5.76 -14.90
C GLY A 557 4.82 6.80 -13.82
N SER A 558 3.91 6.81 -12.84
CA SER A 558 3.88 7.78 -11.73
C SER A 558 4.79 7.44 -10.55
N GLU A 559 5.39 6.24 -10.54
CA GLU A 559 6.40 5.83 -9.57
C GLU A 559 7.77 5.74 -10.26
N PHE A 560 8.80 6.34 -9.66
CA PHE A 560 10.14 6.46 -10.25
C PHE A 560 11.23 6.08 -9.24
N THR A 561 12.40 5.69 -9.73
CA THR A 561 13.53 5.23 -8.91
C THR A 561 14.62 6.28 -8.72
N ASN A 562 15.46 6.09 -7.70
CA ASN A 562 16.66 6.91 -7.52
C ASN A 562 17.60 6.81 -8.73
N TRP A 563 17.71 5.65 -9.38
CA TRP A 563 18.52 5.49 -10.58
C TRP A 563 18.04 6.40 -11.72
N GLN A 564 16.72 6.50 -11.93
CA GLN A 564 16.16 7.38 -12.96
C GLN A 564 16.42 8.85 -12.62
N VAL A 565 16.19 9.24 -11.36
CA VAL A 565 16.50 10.60 -10.87
C VAL A 565 17.98 10.91 -11.05
N ASP A 566 18.88 10.00 -10.66
CA ASP A 566 20.32 10.16 -10.75
C ASP A 566 20.80 10.31 -12.20
N ASN A 567 20.19 9.62 -13.16
CA ASN A 567 20.56 9.80 -14.57
C ASN A 567 19.99 11.08 -15.18
N ILE A 568 18.79 11.50 -14.79
CA ILE A 568 18.20 12.77 -15.25
C ILE A 568 19.01 13.96 -14.74
N VAL A 569 19.38 13.99 -13.46
CA VAL A 569 20.09 15.12 -12.86
C VAL A 569 21.55 15.22 -13.30
N LYS A 570 22.18 14.10 -13.73
CA LYS A 570 23.55 14.11 -14.30
C LYS A 570 23.68 14.99 -15.52
N TRP A 571 22.59 15.17 -16.27
CA TRP A 571 22.58 16.02 -17.46
C TRP A 571 22.70 17.52 -17.14
N ASN A 572 22.55 17.91 -15.86
CA ASN A 572 22.78 19.26 -15.36
C ASN A 572 22.07 20.37 -16.18
N LYS A 573 20.85 20.09 -16.63
CA LYS A 573 19.97 21.03 -17.35
C LYS A 573 18.70 21.27 -16.54
N PRO A 574 17.98 22.40 -16.77
CA PRO A 574 16.69 22.62 -16.15
C PRO A 574 15.71 21.49 -16.47
N VAL A 575 14.90 21.08 -15.50
CA VAL A 575 13.94 19.97 -15.65
C VAL A 575 12.51 20.50 -15.63
N VAL A 576 11.72 20.10 -16.64
CA VAL A 576 10.28 20.38 -16.79
C VAL A 576 9.50 19.07 -16.56
N PRO A 577 8.91 18.85 -15.38
CA PRO A 577 8.08 17.67 -15.12
C PRO A 577 6.68 17.85 -15.72
N MET A 578 6.46 17.27 -16.91
CA MET A 578 5.23 17.29 -17.69
C MET A 578 4.40 16.02 -17.42
N PHE A 579 3.69 16.02 -16.29
CA PHE A 579 2.89 14.89 -15.81
C PHE A 579 1.40 15.22 -15.99
N ASP A 580 0.56 14.18 -16.06
CA ASP A 580 -0.89 14.30 -16.32
C ASP A 580 -1.53 15.37 -15.41
N PHE A 581 -2.41 16.18 -16.01
CA PHE A 581 -3.25 17.15 -15.31
C PHE A 581 -4.43 16.45 -14.65
N ASP A 582 -4.14 15.60 -13.68
CA ASP A 582 -5.11 14.93 -12.84
C ASP A 582 -4.57 14.68 -11.41
N LYS A 583 -5.40 14.13 -10.53
CA LYS A 583 -5.02 13.94 -9.11
C LYS A 583 -3.77 13.04 -8.95
N PRO A 584 -3.68 11.85 -9.57
CA PRO A 584 -2.46 11.05 -9.61
C PRO A 584 -1.22 11.80 -10.13
N GLY A 585 -1.33 12.47 -11.29
CA GLY A 585 -0.22 13.18 -11.92
C GLY A 585 0.31 14.32 -11.06
N PHE A 586 -0.56 15.07 -10.37
CA PHE A 586 -0.13 16.10 -9.40
C PHE A 586 0.68 15.51 -8.23
N ILE A 587 0.29 14.34 -7.72
CA ILE A 587 1.01 13.68 -6.62
C ILE A 587 2.39 13.23 -7.10
N ALA A 588 2.45 12.59 -8.26
CA ALA A 588 3.68 12.09 -8.87
C ALA A 588 4.63 13.23 -9.22
N LYS A 589 4.15 14.30 -9.85
CA LYS A 589 4.89 15.54 -10.13
C LYS A 589 5.49 16.13 -8.87
N ARG A 590 4.71 16.21 -7.77
CA ARG A 590 5.21 16.74 -6.49
C ARG A 590 6.28 15.86 -5.87
N LYS A 591 6.17 14.53 -5.95
CA LYS A 591 7.21 13.60 -5.51
C LYS A 591 8.48 13.80 -6.34
N PHE A 592 8.36 13.87 -7.66
CA PHE A 592 9.48 14.03 -8.58
C PHE A 592 10.22 15.34 -8.33
N ILE A 593 9.50 16.47 -8.27
CA ILE A 593 10.07 17.78 -7.95
C ILE A 593 10.89 17.73 -6.66
N LYS A 594 10.37 17.11 -5.59
CA LYS A 594 11.13 16.97 -4.34
C LYS A 594 12.44 16.18 -4.50
N ALA A 595 12.47 15.18 -5.37
CA ALA A 595 13.66 14.36 -5.60
C ALA A 595 14.75 15.10 -6.42
N VAL A 596 14.35 16.04 -7.29
CA VAL A 596 15.28 16.76 -8.18
C VAL A 596 15.59 18.21 -7.75
N ALA A 597 14.74 18.86 -6.97
CA ALA A 597 14.81 20.30 -6.69
C ALA A 597 16.09 20.79 -6.01
N HIS A 598 16.75 19.93 -5.22
CA HIS A 598 18.04 20.26 -4.57
C HIS A 598 19.26 19.99 -5.47
N ARG A 599 19.04 19.45 -6.67
CA ARG A 599 20.10 18.93 -7.56
C ARG A 599 20.15 19.64 -8.91
N VAL A 600 18.99 20.10 -9.41
CA VAL A 600 18.85 20.81 -10.70
C VAL A 600 17.74 21.86 -10.63
N LYS A 601 17.79 22.86 -11.51
CA LYS A 601 16.73 23.87 -11.63
C LYS A 601 15.44 23.25 -12.13
N ILE A 602 14.31 23.68 -11.55
CA ILE A 602 12.97 23.23 -11.96
C ILE A 602 12.28 24.32 -12.74
N TRP A 603 11.86 23.97 -13.95
CA TRP A 603 11.03 24.80 -14.80
C TRP A 603 9.61 24.24 -14.81
N GLY A 604 8.64 25.13 -14.97
CA GLY A 604 7.25 24.73 -15.22
C GLY A 604 6.82 25.10 -16.63
N PHE A 605 5.55 24.81 -16.91
CA PHE A 605 4.90 24.99 -18.19
C PHE A 605 3.40 25.18 -17.94
N GLU A 606 2.68 25.65 -18.95
CA GLU A 606 1.23 25.75 -18.95
C GLU A 606 0.66 24.83 -20.04
N TYR A 607 -0.41 24.10 -19.71
CA TYR A 607 -1.13 23.33 -20.71
C TYR A 607 -1.93 24.29 -21.60
N PRO A 608 -1.84 24.18 -22.94
CA PRO A 608 -2.72 24.94 -23.82
C PRO A 608 -4.17 24.51 -23.58
N SER A 609 -5.10 25.46 -23.69
CA SER A 609 -6.53 25.21 -23.45
C SER A 609 -7.08 24.07 -24.31
N ALA A 610 -6.55 23.88 -25.52
CA ALA A 610 -6.92 22.81 -26.44
C ALA A 610 -6.51 21.39 -25.99
N ALA A 611 -5.64 21.26 -24.97
CA ALA A 611 -5.23 19.97 -24.44
C ALA A 611 -6.21 19.39 -23.38
N PHE A 612 -7.17 20.19 -22.91
CA PHE A 612 -8.10 19.77 -21.87
C PHE A 612 -9.32 19.05 -22.44
N ASP A 613 -9.68 17.91 -21.82
CA ASP A 613 -10.92 17.19 -22.09
C ASP A 613 -12.14 17.87 -21.43
N GLU A 614 -13.33 17.34 -21.71
CA GLU A 614 -14.61 17.82 -21.15
C GLU A 614 -14.67 17.79 -19.60
N ASN A 615 -13.78 17.02 -18.96
CA ASN A 615 -13.67 16.89 -17.51
C ASN A 615 -12.56 17.77 -16.91
N GLY A 616 -11.92 18.62 -17.72
CA GLY A 616 -10.82 19.49 -17.30
C GLY A 616 -9.53 18.73 -16.98
N LYS A 617 -9.33 17.54 -17.56
CA LYS A 617 -8.07 16.79 -17.49
C LYS A 617 -7.30 16.96 -18.78
N ALA A 618 -5.98 16.88 -18.70
CA ALA A 618 -5.09 16.90 -19.85
C ALA A 618 -3.95 15.92 -19.63
N ASP A 619 -3.52 15.24 -20.67
CA ASP A 619 -2.25 14.52 -20.71
C ASP A 619 -1.29 15.20 -21.70
N PRO A 620 0.03 15.12 -21.53
CA PRO A 620 0.96 15.73 -22.49
C PRO A 620 0.77 15.20 -23.91
N GLY A 621 0.36 13.93 -24.05
CA GLY A 621 0.02 13.33 -25.33
C GLY A 621 -1.20 13.95 -26.02
N ALA A 622 -2.07 14.67 -25.32
CA ALA A 622 -3.27 15.32 -25.87
C ALA A 622 -2.98 16.67 -26.55
N ILE A 623 -1.85 17.32 -26.27
CA ILE A 623 -1.48 18.64 -26.80
C ILE A 623 -1.43 18.64 -28.34
N PRO A 624 -2.17 19.52 -29.05
CA PRO A 624 -2.14 19.62 -30.52
C PRO A 624 -0.75 19.89 -31.10
N HIS A 625 -0.49 19.46 -32.34
CA HIS A 625 0.85 19.54 -32.96
C HIS A 625 1.28 20.99 -33.26
N ASP A 626 0.32 21.84 -33.63
CA ASP A 626 0.46 23.26 -33.88
C ASP A 626 0.72 24.11 -32.62
N GLU A 627 0.54 23.53 -31.42
CA GLU A 627 0.80 24.19 -30.13
C GLU A 627 2.25 23.99 -29.62
N ALA A 628 3.13 23.36 -30.41
CA ALA A 628 4.49 23.07 -29.99
C ALA A 628 5.31 24.33 -29.65
N GLU A 629 5.23 25.37 -30.49
CA GLU A 629 5.93 26.64 -30.26
C GLU A 629 5.38 27.38 -29.03
N PHE A 630 4.06 27.38 -28.87
CA PHE A 630 3.41 27.94 -27.67
C PHE A 630 3.90 27.23 -26.42
N LEU A 631 3.86 25.89 -26.40
CA LEU A 631 4.32 25.10 -25.25
C LEU A 631 5.76 25.42 -24.87
N LEU A 632 6.67 25.47 -25.85
CA LEU A 632 8.07 25.84 -25.63
C LEU A 632 8.21 27.24 -25.06
N SER A 633 7.40 28.20 -25.50
CA SER A 633 7.41 29.57 -24.97
C SER A 633 7.00 29.67 -23.49
N THR A 634 6.22 28.69 -22.98
CA THR A 634 5.80 28.66 -21.56
C THR A 634 6.89 28.14 -20.62
N PHE A 635 7.91 27.46 -21.14
CA PHE A 635 8.96 26.84 -20.33
C PHE A 635 9.78 27.90 -19.59
N SER A 636 9.60 27.96 -18.28
CA SER A 636 10.18 29.02 -17.45
C SER A 636 10.44 28.56 -16.03
N GLU A 637 11.32 29.26 -15.31
CA GLU A 637 11.64 28.92 -13.93
C GLU A 637 10.38 28.98 -13.03
N ALA A 638 10.15 27.92 -12.24
CA ALA A 638 8.89 27.72 -11.53
C ALA A 638 8.54 28.82 -10.51
N THR A 639 9.48 29.67 -10.12
CA THR A 639 9.27 30.87 -9.28
C THR A 639 8.44 31.98 -9.97
N LYS A 640 8.33 31.96 -11.31
CA LYS A 640 7.52 32.92 -12.09
C LYS A 640 6.09 32.45 -12.36
N ILE A 641 5.74 31.20 -12.03
CA ILE A 641 4.40 30.65 -12.26
C ILE A 641 3.53 30.96 -11.03
N LYS A 642 2.65 31.96 -11.17
CA LYS A 642 1.69 32.36 -10.14
C LYS A 642 0.83 31.14 -9.73
N ARG A 643 0.93 30.75 -8.45
CA ARG A 643 -0.02 29.91 -7.68
C ARG A 643 -0.64 28.74 -8.46
N LEU A 644 -0.02 27.56 -8.35
CA LEU A 644 -0.70 26.28 -8.60
C LEU A 644 -1.77 26.06 -7.51
N HIS A 645 -3.04 26.25 -7.88
CA HIS A 645 -4.24 26.00 -7.07
C HIS A 645 -4.64 24.52 -7.07
#